data_AF-A0A445BBT8-F1
#
_entry.id   AF-A0A445BBT8-F1
#
_cell.length_a   1.000
_cell.length_b   1.000
_cell.length_c   1.000
_cell.angle_alpha   90.00
_cell.angle_beta   90.00
_cell.angle_gamma   90.00
#
_symmetry.space_group_name_H-M   'P 1'
#
loop_
_entity.id
_entity.type
_entity.pdbx_description
1 polymer ?
#
loop_
_entity_poly.entity_id
_entity_poly.type
_entity_poly.pdbx_seq_one_letter_code
_entity_poly.pdbx_strand_id
1 'polypeptide(L)'
;MSNKAATVPSSASEIPSLIQETPTSFRRNSLPTALSLRTVKPTSIIPVDAALMAASSPISLVHLMTPSFLMLPFHFSPLIVIYACFLFDEADYMGIPHLRPYLAFKNGAVPRGSIQHGLNFAIAGATALNRTFFEDKGFVVDATTSYSLMVQLDWFKELLPSLCTSPSSCKQVLSSSLFIVGEIGVNDYGYLLEETTELQMLTPYIHQVVSVITSVIRELINLGAVTLMVPGSIPLGCNPAYLTLLASPNKEEYDKAGCLKWLNKFYGQHNELLQIELDRLRVLYPHVNIIYADYFNAALRFYRSPQQFGFCRDFIKVCCGGGGPYNFNETAVCGEAGAIACDDPSEYIYWDVRKLQHCCFLLILHHVALVAPGRGESDDGCYTSMFSFGDSLTDTGNLCFISPPQTPNCLLPPYGNSYFHHPNGRCSDGRLIPDFIADYMGIPYLKPYLGFKNGAVPRHSIQHGLNFAVAGATALDRTFFQEKGFVVDAAANYSLMVQLDWFKDVLTYLCTSPSSCEEFLRSSLFIVGEIGGNDYGYPLSETTDFEVLRSYVTQVVSVVTSVIIELIDLGARTLMVPGSLPLGCNPAYLTRLALKEKDEYDQSGCLKWLNNFFGYHNQLLQIELRRLQVLYPHVNIIYADYFHDALRMYRSPKQFGFGTDYIKVCCGGGGPYNFNDTALCGDAGVIACDDPSEYIYWDGYHFTESAYRWMAKGGKVNNANNLNPTAGKNNKDVVSSQKRKQKKDVVSVPSPIPYKSVFNFGDSLSDTGNFLASGAIQFPVIGKLPYGVTFFRKATGRCSDGRLIIDFIAEAYGLPLLPPYLNLSNGQNIKQGVNFAVAGATALDADFFIQRGIGKALWTRDSLNVQLGWFRKLKPSLCTTKQDCDNYFKNSLFMVGEIGGNDYNYAAVFGGNVSQLLNNVPVVVEAITNATRALIEEGAVELVVPGNLPVGCSAVYLTLFRSPNKGDYDENGCLNAFNGFAMYHNEQLQLALRNLRHKYPQARIIYADYYGAAQRFYRAPGHYGFRRTLRACCGGGGPFNFNNSARCGHIGSNACPDPSKYPNWDGIHLTEASYRHIARGLVNGPFSRPPLKSSPFIIP
;
A
#
# COMPACT_ATOMS: atom_id res chain seq x y z
N MET A 1 -6.54 -1.06 58.12
CA MET A 1 -5.54 0.00 58.45
C MET A 1 -4.21 -0.68 58.76
N SER A 2 -3.09 -0.02 58.46
CA SER A 2 -1.78 -0.16 59.11
C SER A 2 -1.02 -1.50 59.07
N ASN A 3 -0.16 -1.62 58.03
CA ASN A 3 1.26 -2.03 58.02
C ASN A 3 1.86 -2.92 59.13
N LYS A 4 2.70 -3.90 58.72
CA LYS A 4 4.14 -3.94 59.04
C LYS A 4 4.95 -4.98 58.23
N ALA A 5 6.26 -4.72 58.08
CA ALA A 5 7.32 -5.60 57.55
C ALA A 5 8.34 -5.92 58.69
N ALA A 6 9.40 -6.74 58.56
CA ALA A 6 9.98 -7.44 57.40
C ALA A 6 10.19 -8.97 57.66
N THR A 7 11.34 -9.67 57.60
CA THR A 7 12.79 -9.37 57.51
C THR A 7 13.56 -10.58 56.91
N VAL A 8 14.88 -10.50 56.63
CA VAL A 8 15.63 -11.43 55.73
C VAL A 8 16.93 -12.00 56.34
N PRO A 9 17.17 -13.33 56.22
CA PRO A 9 18.50 -13.97 56.18
C PRO A 9 18.72 -14.81 54.88
N SER A 10 19.71 -15.72 54.84
CA SER A 10 20.26 -16.31 53.59
C SER A 10 20.95 -17.69 53.76
N SER A 11 21.67 -18.17 52.71
CA SER A 11 22.63 -19.31 52.59
C SER A 11 22.08 -20.64 52.00
N ALA A 12 22.82 -21.49 51.26
CA ALA A 12 24.10 -21.37 50.48
C ALA A 12 24.35 -22.66 49.61
N SER A 13 25.56 -22.81 49.03
CA SER A 13 26.22 -24.01 48.41
C SER A 13 26.37 -24.06 46.87
N GLU A 14 27.29 -24.92 46.38
CA GLU A 14 28.11 -24.72 45.17
C GLU A 14 28.35 -26.01 44.33
N ILE A 15 28.79 -25.84 43.06
CA ILE A 15 29.70 -26.75 42.29
C ILE A 15 29.09 -28.12 41.82
N PRO A 16 29.56 -28.77 40.72
CA PRO A 16 30.77 -28.57 39.90
C PRO A 16 30.55 -28.27 38.39
N SER A 17 31.66 -28.14 37.66
CA SER A 17 31.79 -27.90 36.22
C SER A 17 32.66 -28.98 35.52
N LEU A 18 33.05 -28.75 34.25
CA LEU A 18 33.87 -29.54 33.28
C LEU A 18 33.10 -30.31 32.17
N ILE A 19 33.51 -30.31 30.90
CA ILE A 19 34.41 -29.40 30.14
C ILE A 19 34.21 -29.54 28.61
N GLN A 20 34.29 -28.42 27.85
CA GLN A 20 34.68 -28.25 26.42
C GLN A 20 34.01 -29.12 25.30
N GLU A 21 33.96 -28.74 24.01
CA GLU A 21 34.84 -27.89 23.18
C GLU A 21 34.14 -26.69 22.48
N THR A 22 34.86 -26.01 21.57
CA THR A 22 34.46 -24.75 20.90
C THR A 22 34.50 -24.90 19.36
N PRO A 23 34.15 -23.85 18.59
CA PRO A 23 35.24 -23.05 18.03
C PRO A 23 35.02 -21.52 17.98
N THR A 24 36.08 -20.80 18.33
CA THR A 24 36.53 -19.48 17.81
C THR A 24 35.51 -18.36 17.53
N SER A 25 35.63 -17.27 18.30
CA SER A 25 35.20 -15.92 17.88
C SER A 25 36.36 -15.15 17.22
N PHE A 26 36.03 -14.18 16.35
CA PHE A 26 36.97 -13.15 15.90
C PHE A 26 36.60 -11.80 16.54
N ARG A 27 37.45 -11.32 17.47
CA ARG A 27 37.39 -9.92 17.94
C ARG A 27 38.18 -9.02 16.99
N ARG A 28 37.71 -7.79 16.74
CA ARG A 28 38.61 -6.67 16.38
C ARG A 28 39.37 -6.25 17.64
N ASN A 29 40.63 -5.86 17.49
CA ASN A 29 41.49 -5.42 18.60
C ASN A 29 41.27 -3.93 18.94
N SER A 30 41.69 -3.57 20.15
CA SER A 30 41.52 -2.26 20.78
C SER A 30 42.55 -1.21 20.35
N LEU A 31 42.22 0.07 20.57
CA LEU A 31 42.97 1.08 21.37
C LEU A 31 42.25 2.45 21.26
N PRO A 32 42.49 3.45 22.16
CA PRO A 32 42.76 3.38 23.60
C PRO A 32 41.81 4.30 24.42
N THR A 33 41.65 4.05 25.73
CA THR A 33 40.82 4.89 26.60
C THR A 33 41.62 5.97 27.35
N ALA A 34 41.13 7.21 27.31
CA ALA A 34 41.32 8.34 28.25
C ALA A 34 42.74 8.84 28.63
N LEU A 35 42.89 10.17 28.66
CA LEU A 35 43.92 10.89 29.42
C LEU A 35 43.25 12.01 30.24
N SER A 36 43.68 12.19 31.49
CA SER A 36 42.91 12.90 32.54
C SER A 36 43.25 14.39 32.68
N LEU A 37 42.23 15.22 32.92
CA LEU A 37 42.38 16.54 33.55
C LEU A 37 41.45 16.73 34.76
N ARG A 38 41.97 16.28 35.91
CA ARG A 38 41.86 16.84 37.28
C ARG A 38 40.55 17.53 37.71
N THR A 39 39.97 16.98 38.77
CA THR A 39 38.98 17.63 39.63
C THR A 39 39.47 18.97 40.23
N VAL A 40 38.63 20.01 40.16
CA VAL A 40 38.65 21.18 41.05
C VAL A 40 37.24 21.34 41.64
N LYS A 41 37.13 21.68 42.94
CA LYS A 41 35.84 21.86 43.63
C LYS A 41 35.30 23.30 43.51
N PRO A 42 33.99 23.52 43.69
CA PRO A 42 33.28 24.63 43.04
C PRO A 42 33.34 25.97 43.78
N THR A 43 33.34 27.05 43.00
CA THR A 43 33.01 28.43 43.44
C THR A 43 32.15 29.14 42.40
N SER A 44 31.30 30.07 42.87
CA SER A 44 30.50 31.03 42.08
C SER A 44 29.57 30.46 40.99
N ILE A 45 28.27 30.46 41.29
CA ILE A 45 27.18 30.42 40.30
C ILE A 45 27.21 31.73 39.51
N ILE A 46 27.30 31.65 38.18
CA ILE A 46 26.97 32.70 37.21
C ILE A 46 26.18 31.99 36.08
N PRO A 47 25.04 32.51 35.62
CA PRO A 47 24.24 31.83 34.59
C PRO A 47 24.97 31.79 33.24
N VAL A 48 24.73 30.73 32.47
CA VAL A 48 25.22 30.64 31.09
C VAL A 48 24.31 31.48 30.19
N ASP A 49 24.83 32.61 29.71
CA ASP A 49 24.10 33.52 28.83
C ASP A 49 23.71 32.84 27.49
N ALA A 50 22.54 33.22 26.97
CA ALA A 50 21.92 32.65 25.78
C ALA A 50 22.60 33.01 24.44
N ALA A 51 23.89 33.38 24.46
CA ALA A 51 24.62 33.90 23.31
C ALA A 51 25.33 32.82 22.46
N LEU A 52 25.70 31.67 23.04
CA LEU A 52 26.60 30.71 22.36
C LEU A 52 25.94 29.82 21.29
N MET A 53 24.61 29.91 21.09
CA MET A 53 23.89 29.23 20.00
C MET A 53 23.50 30.16 18.84
N ALA A 54 24.04 31.39 18.82
CA ALA A 54 23.78 32.40 17.78
C ALA A 54 25.06 32.75 17.00
N ALA A 55 25.79 31.75 16.49
CA ALA A 55 27.10 31.91 15.88
C ALA A 55 27.28 31.16 14.55
N SER A 56 26.60 31.64 13.50
CA SER A 56 27.06 31.47 12.11
C SER A 56 26.70 32.72 11.31
N SER A 57 27.70 33.56 11.04
CA SER A 57 27.54 34.91 10.47
C SER A 57 27.46 34.90 8.94
N PRO A 58 26.82 35.90 8.30
CA PRO A 58 26.57 35.89 6.86
C PRO A 58 27.81 36.29 6.04
N ILE A 59 27.94 35.70 4.85
CA ILE A 59 28.74 36.26 3.75
C ILE A 59 27.76 36.71 2.67
N SER A 60 27.58 38.03 2.57
CA SER A 60 26.70 38.64 1.59
C SER A 60 27.37 38.75 0.22
N LEU A 61 26.64 38.44 -0.85
CA LEU A 61 26.92 38.99 -2.17
C LEU A 61 25.62 39.59 -2.70
N VAL A 62 25.66 40.90 -3.02
CA VAL A 62 24.48 41.78 -2.97
C VAL A 62 24.03 42.20 -4.37
N HIS A 63 22.73 42.04 -4.62
CA HIS A 63 21.91 42.63 -5.68
C HIS A 63 22.38 42.51 -7.14
N LEU A 64 21.49 41.94 -7.95
CA LEU A 64 20.70 42.80 -8.82
C LEU A 64 19.22 42.78 -8.37
N MET A 65 18.58 43.94 -8.43
CA MET A 65 17.14 44.14 -8.18
C MET A 65 16.33 43.88 -9.48
N THR A 66 15.00 43.83 -9.55
CA THR A 66 13.91 44.35 -8.68
C THR A 66 12.64 43.47 -8.83
N PRO A 67 11.59 43.58 -7.98
CA PRO A 67 10.52 42.59 -7.91
C PRO A 67 9.27 42.92 -8.73
N SER A 68 8.49 41.89 -9.07
CA SER A 68 7.02 41.92 -9.14
C SER A 68 6.43 40.51 -9.34
N PHE A 69 5.65 40.02 -8.38
CA PHE A 69 4.28 39.48 -8.59
C PHE A 69 3.60 39.28 -7.22
N LEU A 70 2.30 39.54 -7.14
CA LEU A 70 1.55 39.49 -5.88
C LEU A 70 1.14 38.06 -5.51
N MET A 71 1.09 37.78 -4.20
CA MET A 71 0.49 36.57 -3.64
C MET A 71 -1.05 36.59 -3.74
N LEU A 72 -1.65 35.40 -3.71
CA LEU A 72 -2.94 35.17 -3.06
C LEU A 72 -2.75 34.11 -1.94
N PRO A 73 -3.51 34.17 -0.82
CA PRO A 73 -3.09 33.55 0.43
C PRO A 73 -3.75 32.19 0.72
N PHE A 74 -2.98 31.27 1.32
CA PHE A 74 -3.54 30.22 2.16
C PHE A 74 -3.75 30.77 3.57
N HIS A 75 -5.00 31.02 3.96
CA HIS A 75 -5.35 31.43 5.33
C HIS A 75 -5.39 30.24 6.30
N PHE A 76 -4.22 29.84 6.80
CA PHE A 76 -4.09 29.06 8.02
C PHE A 76 -3.83 29.98 9.22
N SER A 77 -4.44 29.67 10.37
CA SER A 77 -4.03 30.23 11.68
C SER A 77 -2.88 29.37 12.27
N PRO A 78 -2.33 29.62 13.48
CA PRO A 78 -0.93 29.30 13.81
C PRO A 78 -0.54 27.83 13.58
N LEU A 79 0.66 27.60 13.04
CA LEU A 79 1.15 26.32 12.54
C LEU A 79 2.21 25.73 13.48
N ILE A 80 1.97 24.54 14.03
CA ILE A 80 2.58 24.11 15.29
C ILE A 80 3.43 22.84 15.07
N VAL A 81 4.72 22.91 15.38
CA VAL A 81 5.72 21.95 14.87
C VAL A 81 6.58 21.35 15.98
N ILE A 82 6.74 20.04 15.99
CA ILE A 82 7.38 19.26 17.06
C ILE A 82 8.44 18.34 16.44
N TYR A 83 9.74 18.71 16.56
CA TYR A 83 10.90 18.13 15.84
C TYR A 83 10.83 18.34 14.30
N ALA A 84 11.91 18.49 13.51
CA ALA A 84 13.37 18.41 13.73
C ALA A 84 14.15 19.67 13.22
N CYS A 85 15.48 19.56 13.06
CA CYS A 85 16.38 20.65 12.61
C CYS A 85 16.29 21.01 11.12
N PHE A 86 15.68 20.17 10.29
CA PHE A 86 15.64 20.38 8.83
C PHE A 86 14.58 21.41 8.38
N LEU A 87 13.68 21.81 9.30
CA LEU A 87 12.48 22.61 9.03
C LEU A 87 12.68 24.09 8.64
N PHE A 88 13.92 24.60 8.67
CA PHE A 88 14.18 25.99 8.26
C PHE A 88 13.93 26.19 6.76
N ASP A 89 14.34 25.22 5.95
CA ASP A 89 14.30 25.27 4.49
C ASP A 89 12.91 24.83 3.95
N GLU A 90 12.25 23.91 4.68
CA GLU A 90 10.85 23.51 4.47
C GLU A 90 9.89 24.70 4.56
N ALA A 91 10.11 25.57 5.56
CA ALA A 91 9.24 26.70 5.83
C ALA A 91 9.26 27.71 4.65
N ASP A 92 10.44 28.11 4.21
CA ASP A 92 10.60 29.05 3.08
C ASP A 92 10.03 28.49 1.77
N TYR A 93 10.24 27.20 1.49
CA TYR A 93 9.70 26.55 0.30
C TYR A 93 8.15 26.50 0.29
N MET A 94 7.53 26.34 1.47
CA MET A 94 6.08 26.34 1.62
C MET A 94 5.47 27.74 1.82
N GLY A 95 6.28 28.80 1.85
CA GLY A 95 5.80 30.17 2.18
C GLY A 95 5.35 30.34 3.62
N ILE A 96 5.76 29.43 4.52
CA ILE A 96 5.45 29.44 5.95
C ILE A 96 6.50 30.33 6.66
N PRO A 97 6.10 31.28 7.52
CA PRO A 97 7.06 32.09 8.27
C PRO A 97 7.98 31.22 9.16
N HIS A 98 9.30 31.44 9.12
CA HIS A 98 10.27 30.74 9.97
C HIS A 98 9.80 30.62 11.43
N LEU A 99 9.49 29.40 11.86
CA LEU A 99 8.97 29.12 13.20
C LEU A 99 10.08 29.32 14.24
N ARG A 100 9.78 30.09 15.29
CA ARG A 100 10.76 30.38 16.34
C ARG A 100 10.90 29.18 17.30
N PRO A 101 12.11 28.90 17.85
CA PRO A 101 12.28 27.84 18.84
C PRO A 101 11.51 28.15 20.13
N TYR A 102 10.77 27.15 20.64
CA TYR A 102 9.98 27.28 21.86
C TYR A 102 10.84 27.69 23.09
N LEU A 103 12.06 27.15 23.24
CA LEU A 103 12.94 27.55 24.35
C LEU A 103 13.38 29.02 24.27
N ALA A 104 13.56 29.58 23.07
CA ALA A 104 13.86 31.00 22.90
C ALA A 104 12.66 31.88 23.28
N PHE A 105 11.43 31.40 23.05
CA PHE A 105 10.20 32.03 23.56
C PHE A 105 10.04 31.90 25.07
N LYS A 106 10.25 30.70 25.64
CA LYS A 106 10.15 30.43 27.09
C LYS A 106 11.13 31.28 27.89
N ASN A 107 12.32 31.53 27.34
CA ASN A 107 13.36 32.37 27.93
C ASN A 107 13.22 33.86 27.59
N GLY A 108 12.13 34.29 26.93
CA GLY A 108 11.82 35.70 26.66
C GLY A 108 12.62 36.36 25.51
N ALA A 109 13.49 35.62 24.82
CA ALA A 109 14.25 36.11 23.67
C ALA A 109 13.42 36.28 22.39
N VAL A 110 12.16 35.81 22.38
CA VAL A 110 11.23 35.91 21.24
C VAL A 110 9.95 36.63 21.69
N PRO A 111 9.56 37.77 21.07
CA PRO A 111 8.40 38.55 21.50
C PRO A 111 7.06 37.80 21.38
N ARG A 112 6.17 37.97 22.36
CA ARG A 112 4.87 37.26 22.41
C ARG A 112 4.00 37.40 21.16
N GLY A 113 4.02 38.54 20.47
CA GLY A 113 3.27 38.74 19.23
C GLY A 113 3.74 37.87 18.04
N SER A 114 4.94 37.30 18.09
CA SER A 114 5.51 36.54 16.97
C SER A 114 5.07 35.07 16.89
N ILE A 115 4.40 34.54 17.94
CA ILE A 115 3.91 33.14 17.96
C ILE A 115 2.61 32.93 17.19
N GLN A 116 2.05 33.98 16.58
CA GLN A 116 0.79 33.95 15.81
C GLN A 116 0.87 33.12 14.51
N HIS A 117 2.08 32.79 14.06
CA HIS A 117 2.31 31.82 12.98
C HIS A 117 2.75 30.44 13.53
N GLY A 118 2.88 30.32 14.85
CA GLY A 118 3.24 29.12 15.60
C GLY A 118 4.69 29.10 16.10
N LEU A 119 5.11 27.93 16.59
CA LEU A 119 6.41 27.70 17.23
C LEU A 119 6.95 26.30 16.91
N ASN A 120 8.27 26.17 16.95
CA ASN A 120 8.99 24.91 16.80
C ASN A 120 9.47 24.39 18.17
N PHE A 121 9.00 23.21 18.58
CA PHE A 121 9.37 22.54 19.83
C PHE A 121 10.58 21.61 19.70
N ALA A 122 11.16 21.49 18.50
CA ALA A 122 12.32 20.65 18.21
C ALA A 122 13.52 20.92 19.14
N ILE A 123 14.19 19.84 19.57
CA ILE A 123 15.54 19.87 20.13
C ILE A 123 16.39 18.83 19.42
N ALA A 124 17.47 19.25 18.75
CA ALA A 124 18.41 18.33 18.08
C ALA A 124 18.93 17.27 19.06
N GLY A 125 18.95 16.00 18.63
CA GLY A 125 19.30 14.85 19.49
C GLY A 125 18.17 14.35 20.39
N ALA A 126 16.96 14.93 20.33
CA ALA A 126 15.82 14.43 21.10
C ALA A 126 15.36 13.03 20.66
N THR A 127 14.97 12.22 21.63
CA THR A 127 14.47 10.84 21.47
C THR A 127 12.94 10.78 21.53
N ALA A 128 12.33 9.73 20.98
CA ALA A 128 10.93 9.42 21.24
C ALA A 128 10.75 8.95 22.69
N LEU A 129 11.60 8.03 23.12
CA LEU A 129 11.69 7.48 24.48
C LEU A 129 12.30 8.52 25.44
N ASN A 130 12.03 8.41 26.75
CA ASN A 130 12.53 9.36 27.75
C ASN A 130 13.92 8.97 28.28
N ARG A 131 14.67 9.95 28.80
CA ARG A 131 15.99 9.73 29.43
C ARG A 131 16.04 8.51 30.36
N THR A 132 15.06 8.38 31.26
CA THR A 132 14.98 7.29 32.24
C THR A 132 14.91 5.91 31.60
N PHE A 133 14.27 5.76 30.43
CA PHE A 133 14.25 4.48 29.70
C PHE A 133 15.67 3.99 29.37
N PHE A 134 16.56 4.90 28.98
CA PHE A 134 17.93 4.54 28.63
C PHE A 134 18.79 4.29 29.88
N GLU A 135 18.59 5.09 30.93
CA GLU A 135 19.28 4.92 32.22
C GLU A 135 18.87 3.62 32.94
N ASP A 136 17.58 3.23 32.90
CA ASP A 136 17.05 1.94 33.38
C ASP A 136 17.61 0.73 32.60
N LYS A 137 18.16 0.97 31.40
CA LYS A 137 18.84 -0.03 30.57
C LYS A 137 20.37 -0.01 30.70
N GLY A 138 20.92 0.96 31.42
CA GLY A 138 22.36 1.12 31.64
C GLY A 138 23.11 1.84 30.51
N PHE A 139 22.42 2.42 29.52
CA PHE A 139 23.07 3.18 28.46
C PHE A 139 23.58 4.54 28.96
N VAL A 140 24.73 4.98 28.44
CA VAL A 140 25.29 6.31 28.74
C VAL A 140 24.65 7.34 27.81
N VAL A 141 23.75 8.18 28.34
CA VAL A 141 23.01 9.17 27.53
C VAL A 141 23.32 10.62 27.90
N ASP A 142 23.55 11.43 26.86
CA ASP A 142 23.84 12.85 26.96
C ASP A 142 22.58 13.67 27.36
N ALA A 143 22.72 15.00 27.42
CA ALA A 143 21.68 15.89 27.92
C ALA A 143 20.41 15.95 27.04
N THR A 144 20.47 15.68 25.73
CA THR A 144 19.35 15.90 24.80
C THR A 144 18.19 14.93 25.00
N THR A 145 18.46 13.72 25.53
CA THR A 145 17.44 12.72 25.90
C THR A 145 16.47 13.21 26.99
N SER A 146 16.82 14.31 27.68
CA SER A 146 15.94 15.01 28.63
C SER A 146 14.78 15.75 27.95
N TYR A 147 14.81 15.90 26.62
CA TYR A 147 13.84 16.66 25.82
C TYR A 147 13.06 15.77 24.86
N SER A 148 12.66 14.58 25.32
CA SER A 148 11.97 13.59 24.50
C SER A 148 10.64 14.10 23.93
N LEU A 149 10.08 13.39 22.94
CA LEU A 149 8.84 13.77 22.26
C LEU A 149 7.67 14.07 23.23
N MET A 150 7.59 13.34 24.35
CA MET A 150 6.57 13.60 25.38
C MET A 150 6.80 14.94 26.11
N VAL A 151 8.05 15.31 26.38
CA VAL A 151 8.40 16.61 26.99
C VAL A 151 8.08 17.76 26.03
N GLN A 152 8.30 17.57 24.72
CA GLN A 152 7.94 18.56 23.70
C GLN A 152 6.41 18.72 23.58
N LEU A 153 5.65 17.63 23.75
CA LEU A 153 4.19 17.67 23.84
C LEU A 153 3.70 18.40 25.11
N ASP A 154 4.34 18.18 26.25
CA ASP A 154 4.00 18.86 27.50
C ASP A 154 4.34 20.36 27.44
N TRP A 155 5.44 20.75 26.79
CA TRP A 155 5.73 22.15 26.45
C TRP A 155 4.66 22.78 25.55
N PHE A 156 4.09 22.02 24.61
CA PHE A 156 2.99 22.49 23.80
C PHE A 156 1.69 22.66 24.61
N LYS A 157 1.41 21.74 25.55
CA LYS A 157 0.31 21.87 26.52
C LYS A 157 0.48 23.09 27.44
N GLU A 158 1.70 23.38 27.89
CA GLU A 158 2.03 24.61 28.63
C GLU A 158 1.79 25.89 27.79
N LEU A 159 2.08 25.84 26.49
CA LEU A 159 1.89 26.98 25.59
C LEU A 159 0.40 27.27 25.32
N LEU A 160 -0.44 26.23 25.26
CA LEU A 160 -1.81 26.33 24.72
C LEU A 160 -2.65 27.51 25.29
N PRO A 161 -2.66 27.82 26.61
CA PRO A 161 -3.37 28.98 27.16
C PRO A 161 -2.86 30.36 26.70
N SER A 162 -1.72 30.42 26.01
CA SER A 162 -1.18 31.64 25.36
C SER A 162 -1.59 31.77 23.89
N LEU A 163 -2.13 30.71 23.27
CA LEU A 163 -2.63 30.70 21.89
C LEU A 163 -4.15 30.90 21.78
N CYS A 164 -4.88 30.63 22.86
CA CYS A 164 -6.34 30.67 22.91
C CYS A 164 -6.86 31.05 24.30
N THR A 165 -7.99 31.75 24.35
CA THR A 165 -8.58 32.30 25.59
C THR A 165 -9.75 31.48 26.13
N SER A 166 -10.16 30.43 25.43
CA SER A 166 -11.30 29.57 25.77
C SER A 166 -11.18 28.19 25.09
N PRO A 167 -11.80 27.11 25.63
CA PRO A 167 -11.76 25.80 24.98
C PRO A 167 -12.29 25.79 23.53
N SER A 168 -13.25 26.66 23.20
CA SER A 168 -13.76 26.82 21.84
C SER A 168 -12.77 27.50 20.89
N SER A 169 -12.09 28.57 21.34
CA SER A 169 -11.02 29.21 20.55
C SER A 169 -9.79 28.30 20.43
N CYS A 170 -9.47 27.50 21.46
CA CYS A 170 -8.44 26.47 21.36
C CYS A 170 -8.80 25.46 20.29
N LYS A 171 -10.00 24.87 20.33
CA LYS A 171 -10.41 23.90 19.31
C LYS A 171 -10.39 24.51 17.90
N GLN A 172 -10.82 25.76 17.73
CA GLN A 172 -10.73 26.46 16.45
C GLN A 172 -9.29 26.57 15.96
N VAL A 173 -8.37 27.08 16.80
CA VAL A 173 -6.93 27.16 16.49
C VAL A 173 -6.40 25.79 16.07
N LEU A 174 -6.55 24.77 16.92
CA LEU A 174 -6.02 23.42 16.69
C LEU A 174 -6.59 22.75 15.44
N SER A 175 -7.85 23.04 15.09
CA SER A 175 -8.48 22.55 13.86
C SER A 175 -8.01 23.28 12.58
N SER A 176 -7.37 24.44 12.73
CA SER A 176 -6.77 25.22 11.63
C SER A 176 -5.25 25.09 11.53
N SER A 177 -4.61 24.46 12.52
CA SER A 177 -3.17 24.18 12.55
C SER A 177 -2.83 22.91 11.76
N LEU A 178 -1.74 22.96 10.99
CA LEU A 178 -0.97 21.76 10.65
C LEU A 178 -0.07 21.41 11.86
N PHE A 179 -0.08 20.13 12.24
CA PHE A 179 0.86 19.56 13.20
C PHE A 179 1.90 18.70 12.49
N ILE A 180 3.17 19.11 12.52
CA ILE A 180 4.27 18.24 12.07
C ILE A 180 4.86 17.57 13.31
N VAL A 181 4.75 16.24 13.38
CA VAL A 181 5.51 15.41 14.31
C VAL A 181 6.71 14.92 13.52
N GLY A 182 7.84 15.61 13.61
CA GLY A 182 9.00 15.40 12.76
C GLY A 182 9.70 14.04 12.94
N GLU A 183 10.68 13.77 12.09
CA GLU A 183 11.41 12.49 12.02
C GLU A 183 12.09 12.17 13.35
N ILE A 184 11.51 11.28 14.15
CA ILE A 184 11.93 10.97 15.51
C ILE A 184 11.89 9.46 15.76
N GLY A 185 12.85 8.96 16.54
CA GLY A 185 13.15 7.54 16.65
C GLY A 185 14.58 7.20 16.20
N VAL A 186 15.14 7.94 15.23
CA VAL A 186 16.54 7.75 14.79
C VAL A 186 17.54 7.89 15.94
N ASN A 187 17.40 8.91 16.79
CA ASN A 187 18.31 9.14 17.92
C ASN A 187 18.20 8.01 18.96
N ASP A 188 17.00 7.47 19.18
CA ASP A 188 16.75 6.35 20.10
C ASP A 188 17.52 5.09 19.71
N TYR A 189 17.72 4.87 18.41
CA TYR A 189 18.52 3.76 17.89
C TYR A 189 20.02 4.06 17.85
N GLY A 190 20.44 5.34 17.89
CA GLY A 190 21.85 5.71 17.95
C GLY A 190 22.55 5.08 19.15
N TYR A 191 22.04 5.35 20.37
CA TYR A 191 22.56 4.77 21.61
C TYR A 191 22.47 3.22 21.67
N LEU A 192 21.60 2.61 20.86
CA LEU A 192 21.49 1.14 20.75
C LEU A 192 22.52 0.55 19.75
N LEU A 193 22.87 1.30 18.71
CA LEU A 193 23.84 0.91 17.68
C LEU A 193 25.29 1.02 18.15
N GLU A 194 25.56 1.80 19.20
CA GLU A 194 26.84 1.80 19.93
C GLU A 194 27.11 0.46 20.63
N GLU A 195 26.07 -0.22 21.11
CA GLU A 195 26.15 -1.49 21.86
C GLU A 195 25.94 -2.73 20.98
N THR A 196 25.11 -2.67 19.93
CA THR A 196 24.88 -3.82 19.05
C THR A 196 24.46 -3.49 17.62
N THR A 197 25.00 -4.25 16.67
CA THR A 197 24.57 -4.29 15.26
C THR A 197 23.63 -5.46 14.94
N GLU A 198 23.27 -6.30 15.92
CA GLU A 198 22.38 -7.44 15.68
C GLU A 198 20.92 -6.99 15.54
N LEU A 199 20.40 -7.05 14.31
CA LEU A 199 19.02 -6.70 13.95
C LEU A 199 17.95 -7.33 14.88
N GLN A 200 18.21 -8.55 15.39
CA GLN A 200 17.30 -9.26 16.30
C GLN A 200 17.20 -8.60 17.68
N MET A 201 18.28 -7.98 18.15
CA MET A 201 18.33 -7.23 19.42
C MET A 201 17.71 -5.83 19.29
N LEU A 202 17.83 -5.21 18.10
CA LEU A 202 17.28 -3.89 17.81
C LEU A 202 15.75 -3.90 17.52
N THR A 203 15.24 -4.94 16.87
CA THR A 203 13.83 -5.03 16.43
C THR A 203 12.78 -4.77 17.54
N PRO A 204 12.92 -5.26 18.79
CA PRO A 204 11.94 -5.00 19.85
C PRO A 204 11.75 -3.52 20.20
N TYR A 205 12.78 -2.69 20.01
CA TYR A 205 12.72 -1.26 20.31
C TYR A 205 11.90 -0.48 19.26
N ILE A 206 11.71 -1.03 18.05
CA ILE A 206 10.84 -0.44 17.01
C ILE A 206 9.42 -0.24 17.55
N HIS A 207 8.85 -1.28 18.16
CA HIS A 207 7.50 -1.22 18.72
C HIS A 207 7.36 -0.18 19.85
N GLN A 208 8.43 0.07 20.61
CA GLN A 208 8.40 1.00 21.74
C GLN A 208 8.44 2.46 21.25
N VAL A 209 9.35 2.77 20.31
CA VAL A 209 9.44 4.08 19.66
C VAL A 209 8.13 4.44 18.93
N VAL A 210 7.61 3.54 18.07
CA VAL A 210 6.35 3.78 17.33
C VAL A 210 5.14 3.89 18.27
N SER A 211 5.12 3.15 19.38
CA SER A 211 4.08 3.29 20.42
C SER A 211 4.05 4.69 21.05
N VAL A 212 5.22 5.31 21.30
CA VAL A 212 5.28 6.69 21.83
C VAL A 212 4.84 7.71 20.78
N ILE A 213 5.35 7.62 19.54
CA ILE A 213 4.96 8.50 18.42
C ILE A 213 3.43 8.50 18.25
N THR A 214 2.83 7.30 18.16
CA THR A 214 1.39 7.13 18.01
C THR A 214 0.59 7.53 19.26
N SER A 215 1.20 7.52 20.45
CA SER A 215 0.59 8.05 21.68
C SER A 215 0.51 9.58 21.65
N VAL A 216 1.58 10.24 21.20
CA VAL A 216 1.65 11.70 21.04
C VAL A 216 0.66 12.17 19.97
N ILE A 217 0.55 11.47 18.84
CA ILE A 217 -0.44 11.74 17.80
C ILE A 217 -1.88 11.63 18.36
N ARG A 218 -2.20 10.58 19.12
CA ARG A 218 -3.51 10.43 19.79
C ARG A 218 -3.81 11.61 20.72
N GLU A 219 -2.83 12.07 21.49
CA GLU A 219 -3.02 13.18 22.41
C GLU A 219 -3.19 14.53 21.69
N LEU A 220 -2.47 14.78 20.59
CA LEU A 220 -2.70 15.95 19.74
C LEU A 220 -4.12 15.95 19.17
N ILE A 221 -4.63 14.79 18.73
CA ILE A 221 -6.01 14.63 18.28
C ILE A 221 -7.01 14.86 19.42
N ASN A 222 -6.75 14.32 20.62
CA ASN A 222 -7.58 14.55 21.82
C ASN A 222 -7.69 16.05 22.18
N LEU A 223 -6.60 16.80 22.03
CA LEU A 223 -6.57 18.25 22.26
C LEU A 223 -7.37 19.01 21.19
N GLY A 224 -7.37 18.53 19.93
CA GLY A 224 -8.20 19.07 18.85
C GLY A 224 -7.51 19.18 17.49
N ALA A 225 -6.32 18.60 17.29
CA ALA A 225 -5.63 18.58 16.00
C ALA A 225 -6.41 17.76 14.96
N VAL A 226 -6.64 18.34 13.77
CA VAL A 226 -7.33 17.65 12.66
C VAL A 226 -6.47 17.41 11.42
N THR A 227 -5.28 18.02 11.33
CA THR A 227 -4.31 17.78 10.26
C THR A 227 -2.93 17.52 10.86
N LEU A 228 -2.41 16.30 10.68
CA LEU A 228 -1.10 15.90 11.20
C LEU A 228 -0.24 15.30 10.09
N MET A 229 1.04 15.63 10.07
CA MET A 229 2.07 15.08 9.19
C MET A 229 3.12 14.34 10.01
N VAL A 230 3.45 13.13 9.59
CA VAL A 230 4.37 12.22 10.28
C VAL A 230 5.32 11.60 9.24
N PRO A 231 6.59 11.99 9.18
CA PRO A 231 7.56 11.39 8.27
C PRO A 231 8.11 10.08 8.84
N GLY A 232 8.47 9.16 7.95
CA GLY A 232 9.31 8.02 8.30
C GLY A 232 10.79 8.41 8.45
N SER A 233 11.57 7.58 9.12
CA SER A 233 13.02 7.72 9.19
C SER A 233 13.69 7.55 7.82
N ILE A 234 14.77 8.29 7.57
CA ILE A 234 15.59 8.22 6.35
C ILE A 234 16.44 6.91 6.29
N PRO A 235 16.94 6.50 5.11
CA PRO A 235 17.74 5.28 4.96
C PRO A 235 19.17 5.48 5.50
N LEU A 236 19.34 5.36 6.83
CA LEU A 236 20.63 5.61 7.49
C LEU A 236 21.72 4.58 7.16
N GLY A 237 21.40 3.46 6.50
CA GLY A 237 22.42 2.63 5.85
C GLY A 237 23.19 3.38 4.76
N CYS A 238 22.67 4.50 4.25
CA CYS A 238 23.35 5.40 3.31
C CYS A 238 24.03 6.61 3.99
N ASN A 239 23.94 6.77 5.32
CA ASN A 239 24.50 7.93 6.01
C ASN A 239 26.03 7.77 6.22
N PRO A 240 26.86 8.78 5.87
CA PRO A 240 28.32 8.68 5.93
C PRO A 240 28.91 8.38 7.33
N ALA A 241 28.24 8.78 8.42
CA ALA A 241 28.68 8.44 9.77
C ALA A 241 28.49 6.94 10.05
N TYR A 242 27.27 6.42 9.86
CA TYR A 242 26.99 4.99 10.06
C TYR A 242 27.80 4.10 9.10
N LEU A 243 28.04 4.56 7.86
CA LEU A 243 28.92 3.88 6.89
C LEU A 243 30.38 3.82 7.34
N THR A 244 30.85 4.80 8.13
CA THR A 244 32.20 4.84 8.69
C THR A 244 32.31 4.01 9.98
N LEU A 245 31.36 4.17 10.90
CA LEU A 245 31.36 3.50 12.21
C LEU A 245 31.04 2.02 12.11
N LEU A 246 30.06 1.66 11.28
CA LEU A 246 29.61 0.28 11.07
C LEU A 246 30.26 -0.34 9.82
N ALA A 247 31.50 0.08 9.50
CA ALA A 247 32.24 -0.32 8.32
C ALA A 247 32.60 -1.82 8.32
N SER A 248 31.89 -2.57 7.46
CA SER A 248 32.06 -4.00 7.26
C SER A 248 33.05 -4.30 6.13
N PRO A 249 33.94 -5.31 6.27
CA PRO A 249 34.77 -5.78 5.16
C PRO A 249 33.96 -6.60 4.15
N ASN A 250 32.73 -7.03 4.50
CA ASN A 250 31.90 -7.86 3.66
C ASN A 250 31.12 -7.02 2.65
N LYS A 251 31.50 -7.09 1.37
CA LYS A 251 30.80 -6.40 0.27
C LYS A 251 29.35 -6.87 0.11
N GLU A 252 28.99 -8.07 0.56
CA GLU A 252 27.61 -8.58 0.50
C GLU A 252 26.66 -7.90 1.51
N GLU A 253 27.16 -7.14 2.47
CA GLU A 253 26.31 -6.34 3.38
C GLU A 253 25.86 -5.00 2.76
N TYR A 254 26.48 -4.59 1.64
CA TYR A 254 26.18 -3.35 0.92
C TYR A 254 25.29 -3.60 -0.33
N ASP A 255 24.56 -2.58 -0.78
CA ASP A 255 23.79 -2.60 -2.04
C ASP A 255 24.58 -2.00 -3.23
N LYS A 256 23.95 -1.93 -4.41
CA LYS A 256 24.54 -1.35 -5.63
C LYS A 256 24.94 0.13 -5.46
N ALA A 257 24.35 0.86 -4.49
CA ALA A 257 24.64 2.26 -4.20
C ALA A 257 25.75 2.45 -3.14
N GLY A 258 26.18 1.37 -2.47
CA GLY A 258 27.15 1.42 -1.38
C GLY A 258 26.53 1.65 0.01
N CYS A 259 25.20 1.47 0.16
CA CYS A 259 24.54 1.58 1.47
C CYS A 259 24.46 0.24 2.20
N LEU A 260 24.51 0.25 3.54
CA LEU A 260 24.33 -0.93 4.40
C LEU A 260 22.90 -1.47 4.33
N LYS A 261 22.71 -2.64 3.70
CA LYS A 261 21.40 -3.26 3.47
C LYS A 261 20.68 -3.64 4.75
N TRP A 262 21.40 -4.11 5.76
CA TRP A 262 20.79 -4.52 7.03
C TRP A 262 20.26 -3.32 7.82
N LEU A 263 20.97 -2.19 7.79
CA LEU A 263 20.55 -0.96 8.48
C LEU A 263 19.41 -0.27 7.72
N ASN A 264 19.46 -0.24 6.39
CA ASN A 264 18.31 0.18 5.57
C ASN A 264 17.08 -0.71 5.81
N LYS A 265 17.27 -2.04 5.97
CA LYS A 265 16.17 -2.95 6.33
C LYS A 265 15.60 -2.64 7.72
N PHE A 266 16.43 -2.34 8.71
CA PHE A 266 15.97 -1.96 10.06
C PHE A 266 15.07 -0.72 10.04
N TYR A 267 15.52 0.37 9.42
CA TYR A 267 14.72 1.58 9.27
C TYR A 267 13.48 1.37 8.38
N GLY A 268 13.56 0.49 7.38
CA GLY A 268 12.39 0.01 6.62
C GLY A 268 11.35 -0.69 7.52
N GLN A 269 11.76 -1.49 8.51
CA GLN A 269 10.85 -2.13 9.48
C GLN A 269 10.22 -1.12 10.44
N HIS A 270 10.95 -0.07 10.86
CA HIS A 270 10.36 1.05 11.59
C HIS A 270 9.26 1.72 10.76
N ASN A 271 9.56 2.07 9.51
CA ASN A 271 8.64 2.76 8.62
C ASN A 271 7.41 1.92 8.24
N GLU A 272 7.56 0.59 8.12
CA GLU A 272 6.43 -0.32 7.93
C GLU A 272 5.49 -0.33 9.15
N LEU A 273 6.03 -0.48 10.38
CA LEU A 273 5.20 -0.48 11.59
C LEU A 273 4.54 0.89 11.84
N LEU A 274 5.28 1.98 11.60
CA LEU A 274 4.76 3.34 11.75
C LEU A 274 3.57 3.59 10.81
N GLN A 275 3.67 3.22 9.53
CA GLN A 275 2.54 3.33 8.59
C GLN A 275 1.30 2.55 9.07
N ILE A 276 1.47 1.32 9.55
CA ILE A 276 0.36 0.46 9.99
C ILE A 276 -0.36 1.02 11.22
N GLU A 277 0.37 1.58 12.20
CA GLU A 277 -0.27 2.26 13.34
C GLU A 277 -0.86 3.63 12.94
N LEU A 278 -0.32 4.33 11.94
CA LEU A 278 -0.96 5.52 11.37
C LEU A 278 -2.27 5.18 10.64
N ASP A 279 -2.32 4.07 9.90
CA ASP A 279 -3.56 3.57 9.27
C ASP A 279 -4.60 3.14 10.31
N ARG A 280 -4.18 2.47 11.39
CA ARG A 280 -5.04 2.21 12.55
C ARG A 280 -5.60 3.51 13.14
N LEU A 281 -4.82 4.58 13.22
CA LEU A 281 -5.29 5.89 13.68
C LEU A 281 -6.23 6.57 12.68
N ARG A 282 -6.03 6.45 11.36
CA ARG A 282 -6.99 6.91 10.33
C ARG A 282 -8.35 6.22 10.49
N VAL A 283 -8.37 4.92 10.80
CA VAL A 283 -9.60 4.15 11.07
C VAL A 283 -10.28 4.57 12.38
N LEU A 284 -9.51 4.89 13.43
CA LEU A 284 -10.04 5.34 14.73
C LEU A 284 -10.54 6.80 14.71
N TYR A 285 -9.94 7.65 13.88
CA TYR A 285 -10.22 9.08 13.80
C TYR A 285 -10.50 9.53 12.35
N PRO A 286 -11.58 9.04 11.70
CA PRO A 286 -11.86 9.28 10.28
C PRO A 286 -12.21 10.73 9.90
N HIS A 287 -12.20 11.64 10.88
CA HIS A 287 -12.37 13.09 10.72
C HIS A 287 -11.03 13.85 10.82
N VAL A 288 -9.91 13.13 10.91
CA VAL A 288 -8.55 13.66 11.03
C VAL A 288 -7.73 13.27 9.81
N ASN A 289 -7.14 14.25 9.14
CA ASN A 289 -6.20 14.02 8.06
C ASN A 289 -4.81 13.69 8.62
N ILE A 290 -4.47 12.40 8.67
CA ILE A 290 -3.15 11.91 9.09
C ILE A 290 -2.32 11.58 7.85
N ILE A 291 -1.33 12.41 7.56
CA ILE A 291 -0.42 12.29 6.41
C ILE A 291 0.84 11.54 6.85
N TYR A 292 1.20 10.47 6.13
CA TYR A 292 2.52 9.84 6.26
C TYR A 292 3.43 10.36 5.15
N ALA A 293 4.66 10.76 5.49
CA ALA A 293 5.63 11.23 4.51
C ALA A 293 6.79 10.23 4.34
N ASP A 294 6.91 9.67 3.13
CA ASP A 294 7.85 8.61 2.80
C ASP A 294 9.28 9.15 2.52
N TYR A 295 9.88 9.77 3.55
CA TYR A 295 11.24 10.30 3.50
C TYR A 295 12.25 9.19 3.19
N PHE A 296 11.94 7.93 3.55
CA PHE A 296 12.75 6.76 3.27
C PHE A 296 12.91 6.48 1.77
N ASN A 297 11.80 6.25 1.05
CA ASN A 297 11.86 5.99 -0.40
C ASN A 297 12.14 7.25 -1.21
N ALA A 298 11.83 8.45 -0.70
CA ALA A 298 12.27 9.70 -1.31
C ALA A 298 13.81 9.81 -1.32
N ALA A 299 14.45 9.61 -0.16
CA ALA A 299 15.90 9.66 -0.03
C ALA A 299 16.62 8.53 -0.79
N LEU A 300 16.06 7.32 -0.82
CA LEU A 300 16.63 6.18 -1.57
C LEU A 300 16.76 6.43 -3.08
N ARG A 301 16.02 7.38 -3.67
CA ARG A 301 16.17 7.75 -5.09
C ARG A 301 17.52 8.41 -5.39
N PHE A 302 18.05 9.25 -4.49
CA PHE A 302 19.33 9.92 -4.71
C PHE A 302 20.51 8.95 -4.65
N TYR A 303 20.47 7.97 -3.75
CA TYR A 303 21.53 6.95 -3.67
C TYR A 303 21.48 5.95 -4.84
N ARG A 304 20.27 5.60 -5.31
CA ARG A 304 20.07 4.68 -6.45
C ARG A 304 20.31 5.30 -7.82
N SER A 305 20.11 6.61 -7.99
CA SER A 305 20.22 7.30 -9.28
C SER A 305 20.84 8.70 -9.15
N PRO A 306 22.02 8.84 -8.50
CA PRO A 306 22.58 10.14 -8.11
C PRO A 306 22.74 11.11 -9.30
N GLN A 307 23.13 10.58 -10.47
CA GLN A 307 23.32 11.36 -11.68
C GLN A 307 22.01 11.96 -12.24
N GLN A 308 20.84 11.38 -11.92
CA GLN A 308 19.53 11.93 -12.30
C GLN A 308 19.22 13.26 -11.56
N PHE A 309 19.93 13.52 -10.46
CA PHE A 309 19.74 14.67 -9.59
C PHE A 309 20.97 15.60 -9.55
N GLY A 310 21.98 15.35 -10.39
CA GLY A 310 23.19 16.18 -10.53
C GLY A 310 24.43 15.68 -9.77
N PHE A 311 24.30 14.67 -8.92
CA PHE A 311 25.39 14.16 -8.08
C PHE A 311 26.36 13.31 -8.92
N CYS A 312 27.38 13.96 -9.48
CA CYS A 312 28.27 13.37 -10.49
C CYS A 312 29.48 12.62 -9.90
N ARG A 313 29.86 12.87 -8.64
CA ARG A 313 31.05 12.29 -7.99
C ARG A 313 30.79 12.02 -6.52
N ASP A 314 31.31 10.89 -6.01
CA ASP A 314 31.47 10.62 -4.56
C ASP A 314 30.24 10.93 -3.67
N PHE A 315 29.03 10.81 -4.23
CA PHE A 315 27.76 11.29 -3.66
C PHE A 315 27.43 10.82 -2.23
N ILE A 316 28.01 9.68 -1.83
CA ILE A 316 27.85 9.03 -0.52
C ILE A 316 28.91 9.45 0.52
N LYS A 317 29.77 10.42 0.18
CA LYS A 317 30.65 11.13 1.10
C LYS A 317 29.99 12.41 1.59
N VAL A 318 30.49 12.98 2.68
CA VAL A 318 30.19 14.38 3.05
C VAL A 318 31.06 15.34 2.23
N CYS A 319 30.48 16.45 1.76
CA CYS A 319 31.27 17.53 1.17
C CYS A 319 32.31 18.08 2.17
N CYS A 320 31.90 18.28 3.43
CA CYS A 320 32.74 18.78 4.50
C CYS A 320 32.96 17.72 5.60
N GLY A 321 34.22 17.52 6.01
CA GLY A 321 34.57 16.67 7.15
C GLY A 321 36.07 16.33 7.24
N GLY A 322 36.45 15.57 8.27
CA GLY A 322 37.83 15.30 8.67
C GLY A 322 38.55 14.17 7.93
N GLY A 323 38.25 13.95 6.65
CA GLY A 323 38.86 12.87 5.85
C GLY A 323 38.33 11.48 6.18
N GLY A 324 39.07 10.43 5.80
CA GLY A 324 38.62 9.03 5.92
C GLY A 324 37.74 8.56 4.75
N PRO A 325 37.22 7.31 4.78
CA PRO A 325 36.62 6.66 3.61
C PRO A 325 35.42 7.40 3.02
N TYR A 326 34.58 8.00 3.88
CA TYR A 326 33.39 8.76 3.50
C TYR A 326 33.54 10.27 3.74
N ASN A 327 34.79 10.75 3.86
CA ASN A 327 35.16 12.10 4.34
C ASN A 327 34.67 12.45 5.75
N PHE A 328 34.30 11.46 6.56
CA PHE A 328 33.89 11.63 7.95
C PHE A 328 34.89 11.04 8.96
N ASN A 329 35.13 11.80 10.03
CA ASN A 329 35.92 11.44 11.20
C ASN A 329 35.31 12.15 12.42
N GLU A 330 35.04 11.41 13.50
CA GLU A 330 34.45 11.94 14.74
C GLU A 330 35.31 13.01 15.45
N THR A 331 36.62 13.00 15.21
CA THR A 331 37.59 13.89 15.87
C THR A 331 37.89 15.19 15.11
N ALA A 332 37.24 15.39 13.95
CA ALA A 332 37.38 16.59 13.13
C ALA A 332 36.11 16.80 12.29
N VAL A 333 35.02 17.25 12.93
CA VAL A 333 33.75 17.54 12.22
C VAL A 333 33.73 18.98 11.67
N CYS A 334 32.76 19.29 10.80
CA CYS A 334 32.67 20.61 10.17
C CYS A 334 32.63 21.76 11.18
N GLY A 335 33.56 22.71 11.01
CA GLY A 335 33.80 23.82 11.93
C GLY A 335 34.99 23.60 12.87
N GLU A 336 35.54 22.38 12.95
CA GLU A 336 36.70 22.05 13.79
C GLU A 336 38.01 22.01 12.99
N ALA A 337 39.13 22.14 13.70
CA ALA A 337 40.45 22.16 13.10
C ALA A 337 40.84 20.78 12.52
N GLY A 338 40.92 20.70 11.20
CA GLY A 338 41.23 19.47 10.46
C GLY A 338 40.13 19.01 9.52
N ALA A 339 38.92 19.58 9.59
CA ALA A 339 37.89 19.37 8.59
C ALA A 339 38.21 20.10 7.28
N ILE A 340 37.96 19.45 6.15
CA ILE A 340 38.15 19.98 4.79
C ILE A 340 36.78 19.97 4.09
N ALA A 341 36.46 21.06 3.39
CA ALA A 341 35.26 21.18 2.55
C ALA A 341 35.60 20.94 1.06
N CYS A 342 34.62 20.43 0.31
CA CYS A 342 34.70 20.20 -1.13
C CYS A 342 34.57 21.50 -1.94
N ASP A 343 35.11 21.50 -3.17
CA ASP A 343 35.12 22.68 -4.04
C ASP A 343 33.73 23.06 -4.60
N ASP A 344 32.92 22.07 -4.95
CA ASP A 344 31.51 22.24 -5.36
C ASP A 344 30.59 21.37 -4.47
N PRO A 345 29.84 21.98 -3.55
CA PRO A 345 28.88 21.25 -2.73
C PRO A 345 27.84 20.48 -3.55
N SER A 346 27.41 20.99 -4.70
CA SER A 346 26.26 20.46 -5.44
C SER A 346 26.46 19.06 -6.02
N GLU A 347 27.69 18.54 -6.07
CA GLU A 347 27.97 17.14 -6.42
C GLU A 347 27.62 16.13 -5.29
N TYR A 348 27.39 16.58 -4.05
CA TYR A 348 27.26 15.73 -2.85
C TYR A 348 25.85 15.73 -2.23
N ILE A 349 25.40 14.59 -1.72
CA ILE A 349 24.09 14.47 -1.04
C ILE A 349 24.12 15.11 0.36
N TYR A 350 25.26 15.02 1.05
CA TYR A 350 25.47 15.58 2.38
C TYR A 350 26.44 16.76 2.33
N TRP A 351 26.10 17.83 3.05
CA TRP A 351 27.06 18.87 3.42
C TRP A 351 27.96 18.36 4.55
N ASP A 352 27.35 17.86 5.62
CA ASP A 352 27.98 17.17 6.75
C ASP A 352 27.08 16.02 7.23
N VAL A 353 27.54 15.14 8.13
CA VAL A 353 26.77 13.94 8.53
C VAL A 353 25.43 14.22 9.23
N ARG A 354 25.24 15.45 9.71
CA ARG A 354 24.02 15.98 10.34
C ARG A 354 23.20 16.84 9.37
N LYS A 355 23.70 17.16 8.17
CA LYS A 355 23.05 18.03 7.17
C LYS A 355 23.08 17.44 5.75
N LEU A 356 21.92 16.97 5.29
CA LEU A 356 21.62 16.83 3.86
C LEU A 356 21.72 18.19 3.17
N GLN A 357 22.03 18.20 1.88
CA GLN A 357 22.07 19.44 1.11
C GLN A 357 20.67 19.96 0.76
N HIS A 358 20.54 21.29 0.76
CA HIS A 358 19.35 22.07 0.40
C HIS A 358 18.65 21.52 -0.87
N CYS A 359 19.42 21.21 -1.93
CA CYS A 359 18.88 20.65 -3.18
C CYS A 359 18.28 19.25 -3.02
N CYS A 360 18.94 18.35 -2.28
CA CYS A 360 18.37 17.03 -1.95
C CYS A 360 17.06 17.19 -1.18
N PHE A 361 17.04 18.12 -0.23
CA PHE A 361 15.91 18.32 0.66
C PHE A 361 14.69 18.89 -0.07
N LEU A 362 14.88 19.91 -0.91
CA LEU A 362 13.85 20.42 -1.82
C LEU A 362 13.29 19.33 -2.75
N LEU A 363 14.12 18.38 -3.20
CA LEU A 363 13.69 17.24 -4.01
C LEU A 363 12.95 16.16 -3.21
N ILE A 364 13.30 15.93 -1.92
CA ILE A 364 12.50 15.11 -1.00
C ILE A 364 11.11 15.71 -0.87
N LEU A 365 11.02 17.01 -0.60
CA LEU A 365 9.75 17.72 -0.42
C LEU A 365 8.89 17.73 -1.68
N HIS A 366 9.50 17.95 -2.85
CA HIS A 366 8.79 17.88 -4.12
C HIS A 366 8.27 16.46 -4.42
N HIS A 367 8.90 15.41 -3.88
CA HIS A 367 8.40 14.04 -3.97
C HIS A 367 7.38 13.67 -2.88
N VAL A 368 7.53 14.18 -1.66
CA VAL A 368 6.56 14.01 -0.55
C VAL A 368 5.24 14.73 -0.87
N ALA A 369 5.31 15.88 -1.54
CA ALA A 369 4.15 16.61 -2.04
C ALA A 369 3.48 15.98 -3.30
N LEU A 370 4.03 14.87 -3.84
CA LEU A 370 3.54 14.25 -5.08
C LEU A 370 3.32 12.73 -5.03
N VAL A 371 3.90 11.97 -4.09
CA VAL A 371 3.89 10.49 -4.16
C VAL A 371 3.71 9.81 -2.80
N ALA A 372 2.53 9.21 -2.59
CA ALA A 372 2.30 8.11 -1.66
C ALA A 372 2.88 6.77 -2.22
N PRO A 373 3.13 5.74 -1.40
CA PRO A 373 4.48 5.16 -1.25
C PRO A 373 4.99 4.26 -2.38
N GLY A 374 6.32 4.14 -2.41
CA GLY A 374 7.04 2.92 -2.81
C GLY A 374 7.56 2.81 -4.25
N ARG A 375 8.82 2.33 -4.36
CA ARG A 375 9.23 1.43 -5.47
C ARG A 375 10.46 0.59 -5.11
N GLY A 376 10.36 -0.72 -5.38
CA GLY A 376 11.51 -1.62 -5.50
C GLY A 376 12.21 -1.45 -6.85
N GLU A 377 13.37 -2.10 -7.01
CA GLU A 377 14.15 -2.08 -8.25
C GLU A 377 13.64 -3.11 -9.27
N SER A 378 13.89 -2.84 -10.55
CA SER A 378 13.98 -3.82 -11.63
C SER A 378 15.29 -3.57 -12.39
N ASP A 379 15.98 -4.63 -12.80
CA ASP A 379 17.33 -4.55 -13.40
C ASP A 379 17.41 -3.74 -14.72
N ASP A 380 18.64 -3.36 -15.06
CA ASP A 380 19.00 -2.55 -16.23
C ASP A 380 18.42 -3.07 -17.56
N GLY A 381 17.71 -2.19 -18.25
CA GLY A 381 17.24 -2.39 -19.62
C GLY A 381 16.35 -1.25 -20.10
N CYS A 382 16.75 -0.55 -21.16
CA CYS A 382 15.82 0.30 -21.90
C CYS A 382 14.73 -0.57 -22.53
N TYR A 383 13.45 -0.22 -22.35
CA TYR A 383 12.35 -1.03 -22.90
C TYR A 383 12.47 -1.08 -24.42
N THR A 384 12.47 -2.29 -25.00
CA THR A 384 12.71 -2.50 -26.45
C THR A 384 11.47 -2.25 -27.30
N SER A 385 10.31 -2.28 -26.65
CA SER A 385 8.97 -2.18 -27.22
C SER A 385 7.98 -1.59 -26.20
N MET A 386 6.86 -1.07 -26.70
CA MET A 386 5.78 -0.53 -25.89
C MET A 386 4.42 -0.95 -26.44
N PHE A 387 3.53 -1.40 -25.57
CA PHE A 387 2.15 -1.74 -25.89
C PHE A 387 1.22 -0.81 -25.13
N SER A 388 0.15 -0.34 -25.77
CA SER A 388 -0.77 0.61 -25.13
C SER A 388 -2.24 0.33 -25.42
N PHE A 389 -3.04 0.38 -24.36
CA PHE A 389 -4.51 0.21 -24.32
C PHE A 389 -5.13 1.52 -23.81
N GLY A 390 -6.44 1.72 -23.97
CA GLY A 390 -7.14 2.92 -23.49
C GLY A 390 -8.15 3.48 -24.48
N ASP A 391 -8.44 4.78 -24.36
CA ASP A 391 -9.39 5.51 -25.20
C ASP A 391 -8.73 6.53 -26.16
N SER A 392 -9.44 7.60 -26.53
CA SER A 392 -8.97 8.68 -27.44
C SER A 392 -7.78 9.47 -26.90
N LEU A 393 -7.53 9.46 -25.60
CA LEU A 393 -6.35 10.05 -24.98
C LEU A 393 -5.08 9.22 -25.27
N THR A 394 -5.25 8.00 -25.78
CA THR A 394 -4.18 7.04 -26.10
C THR A 394 -4.23 6.53 -27.56
N ASP A 395 -5.35 6.63 -28.28
CA ASP A 395 -5.52 6.10 -29.64
C ASP A 395 -4.57 6.78 -30.67
N THR A 396 -3.83 5.95 -31.40
CA THR A 396 -2.87 6.36 -32.44
C THR A 396 -3.39 6.19 -33.87
N GLY A 397 -4.66 5.80 -34.03
CA GLY A 397 -5.39 5.72 -35.30
C GLY A 397 -6.21 4.45 -35.52
N ASN A 398 -6.63 3.72 -34.47
CA ASN A 398 -7.53 2.58 -34.59
C ASN A 398 -8.93 3.02 -35.01
N LEU A 399 -9.41 4.18 -34.55
CA LEU A 399 -10.66 4.80 -34.99
C LEU A 399 -10.80 4.84 -36.53
N CYS A 400 -9.70 5.13 -37.25
CA CYS A 400 -9.64 5.18 -38.71
C CYS A 400 -10.13 3.90 -39.43
N PHE A 401 -10.15 2.75 -38.74
CA PHE A 401 -10.46 1.44 -39.32
C PHE A 401 -11.85 0.91 -38.93
N ILE A 402 -12.61 1.64 -38.12
CA ILE A 402 -13.94 1.24 -37.61
C ILE A 402 -15.07 2.19 -38.00
N SER A 403 -14.76 3.40 -38.45
CA SER A 403 -15.77 4.42 -38.75
C SER A 403 -16.42 4.25 -40.13
N PRO A 404 -17.76 4.37 -40.23
CA PRO A 404 -18.46 4.57 -41.51
C PRO A 404 -18.02 5.87 -42.22
N PRO A 405 -18.43 6.12 -43.48
CA PRO A 405 -18.02 7.32 -44.24
C PRO A 405 -18.61 8.66 -43.75
N GLN A 406 -19.23 8.69 -42.57
CA GLN A 406 -19.42 9.91 -41.78
C GLN A 406 -18.20 10.03 -40.86
N THR A 407 -17.20 10.79 -41.32
CA THR A 407 -15.89 10.94 -40.68
C THR A 407 -15.99 11.44 -39.25
N PRO A 408 -15.44 10.73 -38.25
CA PRO A 408 -15.24 11.30 -36.93
C PRO A 408 -14.29 12.49 -37.00
N ASN A 409 -14.54 13.45 -36.14
CA ASN A 409 -13.88 14.75 -36.11
C ASN A 409 -12.35 14.67 -36.05
N CYS A 410 -11.79 13.74 -35.25
CA CYS A 410 -10.34 13.52 -35.14
C CYS A 410 -9.65 13.05 -36.44
N LEU A 411 -10.41 12.75 -37.50
CA LEU A 411 -9.89 12.36 -38.82
C LEU A 411 -9.92 13.52 -39.83
N LEU A 412 -10.42 14.70 -39.44
CA LEU A 412 -10.56 15.88 -40.28
C LEU A 412 -9.54 16.97 -39.92
N PRO A 413 -9.13 17.86 -40.84
CA PRO A 413 -8.42 19.08 -40.48
C PRO A 413 -9.31 19.91 -39.52
N PRO A 414 -8.74 20.55 -38.47
CA PRO A 414 -7.32 20.84 -38.27
C PRO A 414 -6.56 19.86 -37.35
N TYR A 415 -7.07 18.65 -37.06
CA TYR A 415 -6.36 17.69 -36.20
C TYR A 415 -4.97 17.33 -36.76
N GLY A 416 -3.99 17.12 -35.86
CA GLY A 416 -2.60 16.82 -36.21
C GLY A 416 -1.75 17.99 -36.75
N ASN A 417 -2.30 19.20 -36.89
CA ASN A 417 -1.64 20.35 -37.52
C ASN A 417 -0.29 20.77 -36.91
N SER A 418 -0.11 20.72 -35.59
CA SER A 418 1.07 21.28 -34.90
C SER A 418 2.36 20.48 -35.05
N TYR A 419 2.27 19.20 -35.43
CA TYR A 419 3.46 18.32 -35.53
C TYR A 419 3.42 17.35 -36.72
N PHE A 420 2.25 16.82 -37.07
CA PHE A 420 2.10 15.94 -38.22
C PHE A 420 1.72 16.71 -39.50
N HIS A 421 1.14 17.90 -39.35
CA HIS A 421 0.63 18.77 -40.43
C HIS A 421 -0.49 18.13 -41.28
N HIS A 422 -1.11 17.05 -40.77
CA HIS A 422 -2.29 16.40 -41.33
C HIS A 422 -2.98 15.53 -40.23
N PRO A 423 -4.29 15.26 -40.36
CA PRO A 423 -4.98 14.33 -39.47
C PRO A 423 -4.43 12.91 -39.61
N ASN A 424 -4.13 12.26 -38.49
CA ASN A 424 -3.52 10.93 -38.47
C ASN A 424 -4.21 9.93 -37.53
N GLY A 425 -5.40 10.26 -37.05
CA GLY A 425 -6.19 9.44 -36.12
C GLY A 425 -5.98 9.72 -34.64
N ARG A 426 -5.10 10.65 -34.26
CA ARG A 426 -4.99 11.18 -32.88
C ARG A 426 -6.00 12.30 -32.66
N CYS A 427 -6.73 12.25 -31.55
CA CYS A 427 -7.61 13.33 -31.13
C CYS A 427 -6.80 14.45 -30.44
N SER A 428 -6.00 15.19 -31.21
CA SER A 428 -5.23 16.36 -30.77
C SER A 428 -4.76 17.20 -31.98
N ASP A 429 -4.18 18.37 -31.74
CA ASP A 429 -3.39 19.10 -32.74
C ASP A 429 -2.04 18.44 -33.04
N GLY A 430 -1.61 17.43 -32.27
CA GLY A 430 -0.35 16.74 -32.52
C GLY A 430 -0.22 15.40 -31.78
N ARG A 431 0.92 15.23 -31.10
CA ARG A 431 1.31 14.04 -30.35
C ARG A 431 0.54 13.87 -29.04
N LEU A 432 0.21 12.62 -28.74
CA LEU A 432 -0.35 12.20 -27.46
C LEU A 432 0.78 11.79 -26.49
N ILE A 433 0.44 11.57 -25.22
CA ILE A 433 1.39 11.08 -24.20
C ILE A 433 2.18 9.82 -24.65
N PRO A 434 1.57 8.76 -25.23
CA PRO A 434 2.34 7.61 -25.73
C PRO A 434 3.36 7.96 -26.83
N ASP A 435 3.14 8.99 -27.65
CA ASP A 435 4.13 9.43 -28.64
C ASP A 435 5.34 10.09 -27.97
N PHE A 436 5.11 10.92 -26.94
CA PHE A 436 6.19 11.50 -26.16
C PHE A 436 6.98 10.45 -25.35
N ILE A 437 6.32 9.42 -24.83
CA ILE A 437 7.00 8.30 -24.17
C ILE A 437 7.86 7.52 -25.20
N ALA A 438 7.36 7.32 -26.42
CA ALA A 438 8.14 6.73 -27.51
C ALA A 438 9.35 7.59 -27.91
N ASP A 439 9.19 8.92 -28.00
CA ASP A 439 10.30 9.88 -28.20
C ASP A 439 11.38 9.72 -27.11
N TYR A 440 10.98 9.68 -25.82
CA TYR A 440 11.92 9.54 -24.70
C TYR A 440 12.58 8.16 -24.62
N MET A 441 11.91 7.11 -25.12
CA MET A 441 12.46 5.76 -25.24
C MET A 441 13.28 5.53 -26.50
N GLY A 442 13.28 6.46 -27.46
CA GLY A 442 13.97 6.32 -28.75
C GLY A 442 13.36 5.24 -29.67
N ILE A 443 12.09 4.86 -29.47
CA ILE A 443 11.39 3.89 -30.31
C ILE A 443 10.42 4.56 -31.29
N PRO A 444 10.05 3.92 -32.42
CA PRO A 444 9.07 4.49 -33.35
C PRO A 444 7.68 4.67 -32.70
N TYR A 445 6.97 5.73 -33.07
CA TYR A 445 5.57 5.93 -32.65
C TYR A 445 4.70 4.72 -32.99
N LEU A 446 3.97 4.26 -31.97
CA LEU A 446 3.13 3.08 -32.05
C LEU A 446 2.12 3.19 -33.18
N LYS A 447 1.81 2.03 -33.74
CA LYS A 447 0.86 1.88 -34.85
C LYS A 447 -0.44 1.26 -34.35
N PRO A 448 -1.59 1.63 -34.94
CA PRO A 448 -2.87 1.05 -34.57
C PRO A 448 -2.94 -0.42 -34.95
N TYR A 449 -3.35 -1.25 -33.99
CA TYR A 449 -3.56 -2.69 -34.17
C TYR A 449 -4.51 -3.01 -35.34
N LEU A 450 -5.58 -2.23 -35.54
CA LEU A 450 -6.50 -2.48 -36.64
C LEU A 450 -5.87 -2.18 -38.02
N GLY A 451 -4.93 -1.24 -38.07
CA GLY A 451 -4.08 -1.04 -39.24
C GLY A 451 -3.18 -2.24 -39.54
N PHE A 452 -2.69 -2.93 -38.50
CA PHE A 452 -1.97 -4.19 -38.64
C PHE A 452 -2.90 -5.35 -39.05
N LYS A 453 -4.08 -5.47 -38.42
CA LYS A 453 -5.09 -6.51 -38.72
C LYS A 453 -5.57 -6.44 -40.17
N ASN A 454 -5.74 -5.22 -40.70
CA ASN A 454 -6.15 -4.95 -42.08
C ASN A 454 -4.96 -4.85 -43.07
N GLY A 455 -3.72 -5.13 -42.64
CA GLY A 455 -2.53 -5.19 -43.50
C GLY A 455 -1.95 -3.85 -43.94
N ALA A 456 -2.48 -2.71 -43.49
CA ALA A 456 -1.94 -1.38 -43.74
C ALA A 456 -0.64 -1.10 -42.96
N VAL A 457 -0.44 -1.76 -41.81
CA VAL A 457 0.81 -1.70 -41.01
C VAL A 457 1.63 -2.98 -41.26
N PRO A 458 2.87 -2.88 -41.77
CA PRO A 458 3.70 -4.05 -42.05
C PRO A 458 4.07 -4.92 -40.83
N ARG A 459 4.22 -6.24 -41.04
CA ARG A 459 4.62 -7.19 -40.00
C ARG A 459 5.98 -6.93 -39.32
N HIS A 460 6.86 -6.13 -39.91
CA HIS A 460 8.11 -5.75 -39.25
C HIS A 460 7.92 -4.60 -38.24
N SER A 461 6.87 -3.78 -38.39
CA SER A 461 6.64 -2.60 -37.56
C SER A 461 6.19 -2.94 -36.13
N ILE A 462 5.66 -4.14 -35.90
CA ILE A 462 5.16 -4.57 -34.58
C ILE A 462 6.27 -4.93 -33.58
N GLN A 463 7.54 -4.96 -34.01
CA GLN A 463 8.68 -5.35 -33.16
C GLN A 463 8.94 -4.34 -32.02
N HIS A 464 8.54 -3.08 -32.20
CA HIS A 464 8.56 -2.06 -31.14
C HIS A 464 7.20 -1.92 -30.43
N GLY A 465 6.26 -2.82 -30.72
CA GLY A 465 4.94 -2.90 -30.13
C GLY A 465 3.82 -2.27 -30.94
N LEU A 466 2.63 -2.20 -30.33
CA LEU A 466 1.37 -1.78 -30.98
C LEU A 466 0.44 -1.05 -29.99
N ASN A 467 -0.44 -0.24 -30.56
CA ASN A 467 -1.49 0.48 -29.84
C ASN A 467 -2.85 -0.15 -30.13
N PHE A 468 -3.55 -0.56 -29.08
CA PHE A 468 -4.88 -1.18 -29.09
C PHE A 468 -5.99 -0.22 -28.64
N ALA A 469 -5.62 0.93 -28.09
CA ALA A 469 -6.55 1.98 -27.66
C ALA A 469 -7.47 2.44 -28.81
N VAL A 470 -8.73 2.75 -28.50
CA VAL A 470 -9.72 3.19 -29.48
C VAL A 470 -10.47 4.40 -28.97
N ALA A 471 -10.55 5.47 -29.76
CA ALA A 471 -11.32 6.65 -29.40
C ALA A 471 -12.80 6.32 -29.10
N GLY A 472 -13.29 6.68 -27.91
CA GLY A 472 -14.62 6.35 -27.40
C GLY A 472 -14.73 5.01 -26.65
N ALA A 473 -13.64 4.25 -26.50
CA ALA A 473 -13.67 3.00 -25.76
C ALA A 473 -13.97 3.19 -24.25
N THR A 474 -14.67 2.21 -23.70
CA THR A 474 -15.01 2.08 -22.27
C THR A 474 -14.22 0.94 -21.63
N ALA A 475 -14.06 0.95 -20.31
CA ALA A 475 -13.53 -0.21 -19.59
C ALA A 475 -14.55 -1.36 -19.60
N LEU A 476 -15.81 -1.05 -19.32
CA LEU A 476 -16.95 -1.97 -19.34
C LEU A 476 -17.47 -2.21 -20.77
N ASP A 477 -18.09 -3.36 -21.00
CA ASP A 477 -18.66 -3.71 -22.31
C ASP A 477 -19.92 -2.92 -22.64
N ARG A 478 -20.16 -2.66 -23.94
CA ARG A 478 -21.34 -1.95 -24.45
C ARG A 478 -22.68 -2.41 -23.86
N THR A 479 -22.84 -3.71 -23.65
CA THR A 479 -24.07 -4.33 -23.11
C THR A 479 -24.41 -3.86 -21.71
N PHE A 480 -23.41 -3.57 -20.87
CA PHE A 480 -23.61 -3.07 -19.50
C PHE A 480 -24.39 -1.73 -19.48
N PHE A 481 -24.04 -0.82 -20.39
CA PHE A 481 -24.69 0.48 -20.51
C PHE A 481 -26.11 0.33 -21.06
N GLN A 482 -26.30 -0.55 -22.05
CA GLN A 482 -27.61 -0.89 -22.60
C GLN A 482 -28.55 -1.52 -21.57
N GLU A 483 -28.05 -2.40 -20.70
CA GLU A 483 -28.81 -2.98 -19.57
C GLU A 483 -29.18 -1.94 -18.51
N LYS A 484 -28.38 -0.88 -18.35
CA LYS A 484 -28.69 0.30 -17.51
C LYS A 484 -29.58 1.33 -18.21
N GLY A 485 -29.87 1.17 -19.50
CA GLY A 485 -30.70 2.07 -20.31
C GLY A 485 -29.97 3.24 -20.97
N PHE A 486 -28.64 3.34 -20.82
CA PHE A 486 -27.83 4.43 -21.39
C PHE A 486 -27.50 4.21 -22.86
N VAL A 487 -27.46 5.31 -23.62
CA VAL A 487 -27.05 5.36 -25.02
C VAL A 487 -25.53 5.53 -25.09
N VAL A 488 -24.85 4.49 -25.56
CA VAL A 488 -23.41 4.51 -25.85
C VAL A 488 -23.13 4.27 -27.33
N ASP A 489 -22.02 4.83 -27.79
CA ASP A 489 -21.63 4.88 -29.20
C ASP A 489 -21.23 3.49 -29.77
N ALA A 490 -20.64 3.45 -30.97
CA ALA A 490 -20.13 2.22 -31.57
C ALA A 490 -18.71 1.83 -31.10
N ALA A 491 -17.89 2.75 -30.60
CA ALA A 491 -16.57 2.48 -30.05
C ALA A 491 -16.60 1.72 -28.70
N ALA A 492 -17.68 1.84 -27.93
CA ALA A 492 -17.94 1.01 -26.74
C ALA A 492 -18.00 -0.52 -27.04
N ASN A 493 -18.05 -0.95 -28.31
CA ASN A 493 -17.82 -2.36 -28.70
C ASN A 493 -16.36 -2.81 -28.57
N TYR A 494 -15.41 -1.89 -28.39
CA TYR A 494 -13.97 -2.12 -28.31
C TYR A 494 -13.46 -1.83 -26.89
N SER A 495 -14.15 -2.42 -25.91
CA SER A 495 -13.85 -2.29 -24.49
C SER A 495 -12.43 -2.74 -24.15
N LEU A 496 -11.94 -2.37 -22.96
CA LEU A 496 -10.58 -2.73 -22.53
C LEU A 496 -10.30 -4.24 -22.58
N MET A 497 -11.31 -5.09 -22.35
CA MET A 497 -11.20 -6.55 -22.50
C MET A 497 -11.04 -6.96 -23.97
N VAL A 498 -11.78 -6.34 -24.90
CA VAL A 498 -11.61 -6.58 -26.35
C VAL A 498 -10.22 -6.13 -26.83
N GLN A 499 -9.71 -5.02 -26.31
CA GLN A 499 -8.35 -4.55 -26.61
C GLN A 499 -7.27 -5.51 -26.06
N LEU A 500 -7.50 -6.12 -24.89
CA LEU A 500 -6.64 -7.16 -24.34
C LEU A 500 -6.66 -8.45 -25.20
N ASP A 501 -7.83 -8.86 -25.69
CA ASP A 501 -7.92 -10.01 -26.61
C ASP A 501 -7.24 -9.73 -27.96
N TRP A 502 -7.25 -8.48 -28.45
CA TRP A 502 -6.43 -8.06 -29.59
C TRP A 502 -4.93 -8.17 -29.33
N PHE A 503 -4.48 -7.94 -28.10
CA PHE A 503 -3.09 -8.19 -27.72
C PHE A 503 -2.76 -9.69 -27.69
N LYS A 504 -3.67 -10.54 -27.19
CA LYS A 504 -3.54 -12.01 -27.25
C LYS A 504 -3.43 -12.52 -28.69
N ASP A 505 -4.22 -11.95 -29.63
CA ASP A 505 -4.07 -12.17 -31.08
C ASP A 505 -2.63 -11.85 -31.55
N VAL A 506 -2.08 -10.69 -31.16
CA VAL A 506 -0.74 -10.22 -31.57
C VAL A 506 0.39 -11.10 -31.01
N LEU A 507 0.27 -11.66 -29.81
CA LEU A 507 1.27 -12.57 -29.24
C LEU A 507 1.61 -13.73 -30.18
N THR A 508 0.64 -14.22 -30.97
CA THR A 508 0.87 -15.30 -31.95
C THR A 508 1.82 -14.92 -33.09
N TYR A 509 2.03 -13.62 -33.34
CA TYR A 509 2.94 -13.08 -34.36
C TYR A 509 4.30 -12.66 -33.80
N LEU A 510 4.36 -12.30 -32.51
CA LEU A 510 5.58 -11.91 -31.81
C LEU A 510 6.34 -13.12 -31.25
N CYS A 511 5.62 -14.08 -30.65
CA CYS A 511 6.19 -15.12 -29.83
C CYS A 511 6.51 -16.39 -30.60
N THR A 512 7.72 -16.46 -31.17
CA THR A 512 8.22 -17.65 -31.89
C THR A 512 8.47 -18.86 -30.98
N SER A 513 8.63 -18.65 -29.68
CA SER A 513 8.72 -19.67 -28.62
C SER A 513 8.25 -19.08 -27.27
N PRO A 514 7.89 -19.91 -26.27
CA PRO A 514 7.48 -19.42 -24.95
C PRO A 514 8.58 -18.60 -24.25
N SER A 515 9.84 -19.05 -24.29
CA SER A 515 10.96 -18.34 -23.65
C SER A 515 11.29 -17.01 -24.33
N SER A 516 11.22 -16.92 -25.66
CA SER A 516 11.35 -15.64 -26.37
C SER A 516 10.16 -14.71 -26.11
N CYS A 517 8.98 -15.27 -25.79
CA CYS A 517 7.81 -14.50 -25.39
C CYS A 517 8.05 -13.85 -24.03
N GLU A 518 8.44 -14.64 -23.02
CA GLU A 518 8.73 -14.14 -21.68
C GLU A 518 9.85 -13.09 -21.67
N GLU A 519 10.95 -13.32 -22.41
CA GLU A 519 12.04 -12.35 -22.50
C GLU A 519 11.62 -11.02 -23.15
N PHE A 520 10.88 -11.10 -24.27
CA PHE A 520 10.37 -9.91 -24.96
C PHE A 520 9.41 -9.13 -24.07
N LEU A 521 8.40 -9.78 -23.51
CA LEU A 521 7.36 -9.17 -22.65
C LEU A 521 7.94 -8.63 -21.33
N ARG A 522 9.01 -9.23 -20.80
CA ARG A 522 9.78 -8.68 -19.68
C ARG A 522 10.48 -7.37 -20.03
N SER A 523 10.90 -7.18 -21.28
CA SER A 523 11.53 -5.95 -21.79
C SER A 523 10.56 -4.93 -22.40
N SER A 524 9.25 -5.18 -22.32
CA SER A 524 8.21 -4.29 -22.84
C SER A 524 7.63 -3.37 -21.75
N LEU A 525 7.28 -2.14 -22.14
CA LEU A 525 6.42 -1.26 -21.34
C LEU A 525 4.95 -1.44 -21.75
N PHE A 526 4.06 -1.69 -20.79
CA PHE A 526 2.61 -1.75 -21.03
C PHE A 526 1.92 -0.51 -20.47
N ILE A 527 1.34 0.34 -21.32
CA ILE A 527 0.49 1.45 -20.89
C ILE A 527 -0.96 0.97 -20.93
N VAL A 528 -1.54 0.63 -19.77
CA VAL A 528 -2.98 0.42 -19.63
C VAL A 528 -3.59 1.81 -19.42
N GLY A 529 -3.69 2.57 -20.52
CA GLY A 529 -3.95 4.01 -20.56
C GLY A 529 -5.32 4.43 -20.04
N GLU A 530 -5.62 5.72 -20.11
CA GLU A 530 -6.87 6.26 -19.54
C GLU A 530 -8.07 5.57 -20.19
N ILE A 531 -8.94 5.08 -19.33
CA ILE A 531 -10.07 4.20 -19.62
C ILE A 531 -10.94 4.19 -18.36
N GLY A 532 -12.24 4.38 -18.50
CA GLY A 532 -13.11 4.78 -17.39
C GLY A 532 -13.70 6.17 -17.58
N GLY A 533 -12.97 7.11 -18.20
CA GLY A 533 -13.52 8.43 -18.55
C GLY A 533 -14.85 8.35 -19.32
N ASN A 534 -14.91 7.52 -20.37
CA ASN A 534 -16.11 7.33 -21.18
C ASN A 534 -17.22 6.52 -20.47
N ASP A 535 -16.87 5.63 -19.54
CA ASP A 535 -17.82 4.84 -18.73
C ASP A 535 -18.70 5.71 -17.84
N TYR A 536 -18.27 6.94 -17.53
CA TYR A 536 -19.11 7.96 -16.90
C TYR A 536 -19.51 9.06 -17.89
N GLY A 537 -18.69 9.34 -18.91
CA GLY A 537 -18.94 10.37 -19.91
C GLY A 537 -20.20 10.17 -20.77
N TYR A 538 -20.50 8.94 -21.19
CA TYR A 538 -21.76 8.68 -21.89
C TYR A 538 -22.97 8.86 -20.93
N PRO A 539 -23.04 8.23 -19.74
CA PRO A 539 -24.11 8.49 -18.78
C PRO A 539 -24.26 9.95 -18.33
N LEU A 540 -23.17 10.72 -18.23
CA LEU A 540 -23.18 12.17 -17.94
C LEU A 540 -23.89 13.02 -19.00
N SER A 541 -24.17 12.45 -20.18
CA SER A 541 -24.98 13.08 -21.22
C SER A 541 -26.50 12.89 -21.00
N GLU A 542 -26.89 12.02 -20.06
CA GLU A 542 -28.29 11.69 -19.74
C GLU A 542 -28.65 11.95 -18.26
N THR A 543 -27.71 11.82 -17.33
CA THR A 543 -27.94 11.99 -15.89
C THR A 543 -26.74 12.61 -15.16
N THR A 544 -27.05 13.50 -14.22
CA THR A 544 -26.10 14.03 -13.23
C THR A 544 -26.25 13.38 -11.85
N ASP A 545 -26.97 12.26 -11.74
CA ASP A 545 -27.12 11.53 -10.48
C ASP A 545 -25.80 10.83 -10.11
N PHE A 546 -25.07 11.48 -9.20
CA PHE A 546 -23.81 11.00 -8.66
C PHE A 546 -23.90 9.57 -8.11
N GLU A 547 -25.00 9.17 -7.47
CA GLU A 547 -25.11 7.83 -6.89
C GLU A 547 -25.35 6.76 -7.97
N VAL A 548 -25.97 7.12 -9.10
CA VAL A 548 -26.06 6.24 -10.28
C VAL A 548 -24.67 5.99 -10.88
N LEU A 549 -23.86 7.05 -11.08
CA LEU A 549 -22.48 6.93 -11.57
C LEU A 549 -21.59 6.16 -10.58
N ARG A 550 -21.71 6.48 -9.29
CA ARG A 550 -20.99 5.83 -8.19
C ARG A 550 -21.23 4.33 -8.13
N SER A 551 -22.47 3.88 -8.39
CA SER A 551 -22.90 2.48 -8.26
C SER A 551 -22.08 1.44 -9.03
N TYR A 552 -21.23 1.87 -9.97
CA TYR A 552 -20.37 1.00 -10.77
C TYR A 552 -18.90 1.42 -10.87
N VAL A 553 -18.43 2.42 -10.10
CA VAL A 553 -17.01 2.82 -10.08
C VAL A 553 -16.11 1.63 -9.70
N THR A 554 -16.50 0.86 -8.67
CA THR A 554 -15.83 -0.39 -8.27
C THR A 554 -15.79 -1.45 -9.39
N GLN A 555 -16.72 -1.40 -10.35
CA GLN A 555 -16.80 -2.35 -11.47
C GLN A 555 -15.85 -1.94 -12.60
N VAL A 556 -15.79 -0.65 -12.95
CA VAL A 556 -14.79 -0.09 -13.89
C VAL A 556 -13.37 -0.40 -13.40
N VAL A 557 -13.07 -0.08 -12.13
CA VAL A 557 -11.77 -0.39 -11.50
C VAL A 557 -11.50 -1.90 -11.46
N SER A 558 -12.52 -2.74 -11.25
CA SER A 558 -12.37 -4.19 -11.29
C SER A 558 -12.00 -4.73 -12.68
N VAL A 559 -12.43 -4.09 -13.77
CA VAL A 559 -12.05 -4.51 -15.13
C VAL A 559 -10.63 -4.06 -15.46
N VAL A 560 -10.27 -2.80 -15.18
CA VAL A 560 -8.88 -2.30 -15.33
C VAL A 560 -7.89 -3.18 -14.58
N THR A 561 -8.19 -3.52 -13.32
CA THR A 561 -7.31 -4.37 -12.49
C THR A 561 -7.31 -5.84 -12.91
N SER A 562 -8.37 -6.35 -13.55
CA SER A 562 -8.36 -7.70 -14.15
C SER A 562 -7.49 -7.76 -15.40
N VAL A 563 -7.53 -6.72 -16.25
CA VAL A 563 -6.65 -6.62 -17.43
C VAL A 563 -5.17 -6.53 -17.02
N ILE A 564 -4.86 -5.79 -15.95
CA ILE A 564 -3.50 -5.74 -15.37
C ILE A 564 -3.05 -7.12 -14.88
N ILE A 565 -3.91 -7.88 -14.19
CA ILE A 565 -3.61 -9.26 -13.75
C ILE A 565 -3.32 -10.15 -14.97
N GLU A 566 -4.19 -10.16 -15.99
CA GLU A 566 -4.01 -11.05 -17.13
C GLU A 566 -2.79 -10.67 -17.99
N LEU A 567 -2.44 -9.38 -18.11
CA LEU A 567 -1.17 -8.97 -18.71
C LEU A 567 0.05 -9.49 -17.93
N ILE A 568 0.00 -9.49 -16.59
CA ILE A 568 1.06 -10.04 -15.73
C ILE A 568 1.18 -11.56 -15.89
N ASP A 569 0.05 -12.26 -15.93
CA ASP A 569 0.00 -13.72 -16.14
C ASP A 569 0.48 -14.13 -17.55
N LEU A 570 0.29 -13.25 -18.55
CA LEU A 570 0.88 -13.38 -19.90
C LEU A 570 2.39 -13.08 -19.94
N GLY A 571 2.96 -12.47 -18.89
CA GLY A 571 4.40 -12.23 -18.75
C GLY A 571 4.85 -10.77 -18.66
N ALA A 572 3.93 -9.79 -18.63
CA ALA A 572 4.28 -8.38 -18.47
C ALA A 572 5.01 -8.13 -17.14
N ARG A 573 6.11 -7.35 -17.17
CA ARG A 573 6.89 -6.98 -15.98
C ARG A 573 6.91 -5.49 -15.64
N THR A 574 6.52 -4.60 -16.56
CA THR A 574 6.33 -3.16 -16.27
C THR A 574 5.02 -2.67 -16.85
N LEU A 575 4.13 -2.15 -15.99
CA LEU A 575 2.82 -1.64 -16.40
C LEU A 575 2.58 -0.23 -15.87
N MET A 576 2.28 0.72 -16.75
CA MET A 576 1.87 2.08 -16.45
C MET A 576 0.35 2.20 -16.56
N VAL A 577 -0.27 2.73 -15.51
CA VAL A 577 -1.72 2.81 -15.34
C VAL A 577 -2.05 4.23 -14.86
N PRO A 578 -2.42 5.16 -15.76
CA PRO A 578 -2.89 6.47 -15.34
C PRO A 578 -4.22 6.40 -14.58
N GLY A 579 -4.43 7.38 -13.70
CA GLY A 579 -5.77 7.73 -13.23
C GLY A 579 -6.53 8.60 -14.25
N SER A 580 -7.85 8.62 -14.16
CA SER A 580 -8.69 9.49 -15.00
C SER A 580 -8.45 10.98 -14.74
N LEU A 581 -8.66 11.79 -15.77
CA LEU A 581 -8.43 13.22 -15.76
C LEU A 581 -9.37 14.00 -14.82
N PRO A 582 -9.05 15.27 -14.47
CA PRO A 582 -9.93 16.12 -13.68
C PRO A 582 -11.02 16.68 -14.59
N LEU A 583 -12.00 15.85 -14.96
CA LEU A 583 -13.03 16.19 -15.94
C LEU A 583 -14.03 17.25 -15.45
N GLY A 584 -13.96 17.71 -14.20
CA GLY A 584 -14.58 18.96 -13.77
C GLY A 584 -13.98 20.20 -14.43
N CYS A 585 -12.76 20.12 -14.95
CA CYS A 585 -12.11 21.19 -15.73
C CYS A 585 -12.39 21.11 -17.25
N ASN A 586 -13.18 20.14 -17.71
CA ASN A 586 -13.36 19.84 -19.12
C ASN A 586 -14.39 20.78 -19.81
N PRO A 587 -14.07 21.41 -20.96
CA PRO A 587 -14.96 22.36 -21.64
C PRO A 587 -16.32 21.81 -22.04
N ALA A 588 -16.42 20.54 -22.46
CA ALA A 588 -17.72 19.94 -22.79
C ALA A 588 -18.60 19.77 -21.55
N TYR A 589 -18.08 19.21 -20.45
CA TYR A 589 -18.84 19.12 -19.20
C TYR A 589 -19.10 20.49 -18.55
N LEU A 590 -18.15 21.43 -18.62
CA LEU A 590 -18.34 22.81 -18.16
C LEU A 590 -19.42 23.56 -18.97
N THR A 591 -19.64 23.19 -20.22
CA THR A 591 -20.71 23.74 -21.07
C THR A 591 -22.06 23.08 -20.80
N ARG A 592 -22.12 21.74 -20.75
CA ARG A 592 -23.38 20.99 -20.57
C ARG A 592 -23.90 20.99 -19.13
N LEU A 593 -23.01 20.93 -18.16
CA LEU A 593 -23.31 20.82 -16.72
C LEU A 593 -23.16 22.17 -16.02
N ALA A 594 -23.34 23.28 -16.76
CA ALA A 594 -23.13 24.64 -16.29
C ALA A 594 -24.09 25.05 -15.15
N LEU A 595 -23.65 24.88 -13.91
CA LEU A 595 -24.41 25.28 -12.72
C LEU A 595 -24.39 26.81 -12.56
N LYS A 596 -25.52 27.36 -12.06
CA LYS A 596 -25.70 28.81 -11.86
C LYS A 596 -25.00 29.36 -10.61
N GLU A 597 -24.65 28.48 -9.67
CA GLU A 597 -24.07 28.85 -8.39
C GLU A 597 -22.55 28.87 -8.48
N LYS A 598 -21.93 30.01 -8.17
CA LYS A 598 -20.46 30.17 -8.25
C LYS A 598 -19.72 29.25 -7.27
N ASP A 599 -20.37 28.90 -6.17
CA ASP A 599 -19.80 28.07 -5.11
C ASP A 599 -19.68 26.59 -5.50
N GLU A 600 -20.12 26.18 -6.69
CA GLU A 600 -19.86 24.85 -7.28
C GLU A 600 -18.52 24.76 -8.03
N TYR A 601 -17.91 25.89 -8.38
CA TYR A 601 -16.63 25.94 -9.10
C TYR A 601 -15.44 26.20 -8.14
N ASP A 602 -14.25 25.74 -8.51
CA ASP A 602 -13.01 26.10 -7.82
C ASP A 602 -12.38 27.40 -8.37
N GLN A 603 -11.23 27.79 -7.80
CA GLN A 603 -10.51 29.02 -8.20
C GLN A 603 -9.93 28.97 -9.63
N SER A 604 -9.84 27.78 -10.23
CA SER A 604 -9.45 27.56 -11.62
C SER A 604 -10.64 27.49 -12.58
N GLY A 605 -11.87 27.60 -12.07
CA GLY A 605 -13.10 27.52 -12.87
C GLY A 605 -13.59 26.10 -13.12
N CYS A 606 -13.07 25.08 -12.41
CA CYS A 606 -13.49 23.69 -12.59
C CYS A 606 -14.64 23.30 -11.65
N LEU A 607 -15.57 22.44 -12.11
CA LEU A 607 -16.65 21.88 -11.30
C LEU A 607 -16.11 20.98 -10.18
N LYS A 608 -16.33 21.37 -8.92
CA LYS A 608 -15.77 20.69 -7.75
C LYS A 608 -16.36 19.30 -7.54
N TRP A 609 -17.69 19.13 -7.69
CA TRP A 609 -18.32 17.82 -7.50
C TRP A 609 -17.82 16.78 -8.52
N LEU A 610 -17.58 17.18 -9.76
CA LEU A 610 -17.11 16.28 -10.82
C LEU A 610 -15.61 15.94 -10.66
N ASN A 611 -14.79 16.92 -10.28
CA ASN A 611 -13.41 16.66 -9.87
C ASN A 611 -13.33 15.74 -8.64
N ASN A 612 -14.23 15.89 -7.67
CA ASN A 612 -14.32 14.99 -6.51
C ASN A 612 -14.74 13.56 -6.91
N PHE A 613 -15.64 13.40 -7.89
CA PHE A 613 -16.02 12.09 -8.42
C PHE A 613 -14.83 11.36 -9.07
N PHE A 614 -14.09 12.03 -9.96
CA PHE A 614 -12.90 11.43 -10.58
C PHE A 614 -11.74 11.23 -9.59
N GLY A 615 -11.63 12.10 -8.57
CA GLY A 615 -10.74 11.87 -7.42
C GLY A 615 -11.09 10.58 -6.65
N TYR A 616 -12.38 10.28 -6.44
CA TYR A 616 -12.84 9.05 -5.80
C TYR A 616 -12.59 7.80 -6.67
N HIS A 617 -12.81 7.88 -8.00
CA HIS A 617 -12.39 6.83 -8.93
C HIS A 617 -10.88 6.53 -8.79
N ASN A 618 -10.05 7.57 -8.87
CA ASN A 618 -8.60 7.46 -8.75
C ASN A 618 -8.16 6.93 -7.38
N GLN A 619 -8.85 7.28 -6.30
CA GLN A 619 -8.60 6.72 -4.98
C GLN A 619 -8.83 5.20 -4.94
N LEU A 620 -9.93 4.70 -5.50
CA LEU A 620 -10.22 3.27 -5.58
C LEU A 620 -9.24 2.52 -6.50
N LEU A 621 -8.92 3.11 -7.66
CA LEU A 621 -7.91 2.58 -8.58
C LEU A 621 -6.54 2.44 -7.88
N GLN A 622 -6.08 3.49 -7.20
CA GLN A 622 -4.83 3.45 -6.44
C GLN A 622 -4.83 2.43 -5.28
N ILE A 623 -5.96 2.22 -4.61
CA ILE A 623 -6.09 1.20 -3.55
C ILE A 623 -5.86 -0.20 -4.15
N GLU A 624 -6.52 -0.50 -5.26
CA GLU A 624 -6.39 -1.79 -5.93
C GLU A 624 -4.99 -1.95 -6.60
N LEU A 625 -4.42 -0.90 -7.19
CA LEU A 625 -3.04 -0.91 -7.71
C LEU A 625 -2.01 -1.18 -6.59
N ARG A 626 -2.16 -0.58 -5.40
CA ARG A 626 -1.32 -0.93 -4.23
C ARG A 626 -1.51 -2.38 -3.81
N ARG A 627 -2.74 -2.92 -3.83
CA ARG A 627 -2.99 -4.35 -3.58
C ARG A 627 -2.27 -5.23 -4.61
N LEU A 628 -2.25 -4.84 -5.89
CA LEU A 628 -1.54 -5.54 -6.96
C LEU A 628 -0.02 -5.46 -6.80
N GLN A 629 0.56 -4.30 -6.45
CA GLN A 629 2.00 -4.15 -6.17
C GLN A 629 2.47 -5.11 -5.05
N VAL A 630 1.66 -5.30 -4.00
CA VAL A 630 1.96 -6.23 -2.88
C VAL A 630 1.62 -7.70 -3.23
N LEU A 631 0.86 -7.96 -4.31
CA LEU A 631 0.63 -9.30 -4.85
C LEU A 631 1.74 -9.74 -5.81
N TYR A 632 2.22 -8.82 -6.64
CA TYR A 632 3.17 -9.06 -7.72
C TYR A 632 4.45 -8.23 -7.52
N PRO A 633 5.22 -8.42 -6.43
CA PRO A 633 6.40 -7.60 -6.11
C PRO A 633 7.59 -7.80 -7.07
N HIS A 634 7.44 -8.67 -8.07
CA HIS A 634 8.36 -8.89 -9.19
C HIS A 634 7.91 -8.16 -10.49
N VAL A 635 6.87 -7.33 -10.38
CA VAL A 635 6.29 -6.52 -11.45
C VAL A 635 6.30 -5.05 -11.04
N ASN A 636 6.85 -4.20 -11.88
CA ASN A 636 6.85 -2.76 -11.71
C ASN A 636 5.50 -2.17 -12.18
N ILE A 637 4.50 -2.18 -11.30
CA ILE A 637 3.21 -1.53 -11.53
C ILE A 637 3.31 -0.06 -11.13
N ILE A 638 2.98 0.84 -12.06
CA ILE A 638 3.18 2.28 -12.01
C ILE A 638 1.82 2.97 -12.11
N TYR A 639 1.34 3.56 -11.01
CA TYR A 639 0.28 4.58 -11.13
C TYR A 639 0.88 5.86 -11.73
N ALA A 640 0.17 6.49 -12.67
CA ALA A 640 0.52 7.79 -13.24
C ALA A 640 -0.56 8.83 -12.93
N ASP A 641 -0.20 9.92 -12.25
CA ASP A 641 -1.18 10.83 -11.66
C ASP A 641 -1.63 11.94 -12.61
N TYR A 642 -2.17 11.53 -13.77
CA TYR A 642 -2.69 12.44 -14.80
C TYR A 642 -3.71 13.45 -14.24
N PHE A 643 -4.44 13.08 -13.18
CA PHE A 643 -5.35 13.96 -12.45
C PHE A 643 -4.62 15.17 -11.87
N HIS A 644 -3.58 14.95 -11.05
CA HIS A 644 -2.81 16.02 -10.43
C HIS A 644 -1.87 16.71 -11.43
N ASP A 645 -1.33 16.00 -12.42
CA ASP A 645 -0.55 16.60 -13.51
C ASP A 645 -1.36 17.63 -14.29
N ALA A 646 -2.61 17.30 -14.66
CA ALA A 646 -3.52 18.25 -15.30
C ALA A 646 -3.98 19.36 -14.35
N LEU A 647 -4.26 19.08 -13.07
CA LEU A 647 -4.61 20.13 -12.10
C LEU A 647 -3.51 21.19 -11.90
N ARG A 648 -2.23 20.87 -12.11
CA ARG A 648 -1.15 21.88 -12.12
C ARG A 648 -1.32 22.88 -13.26
N MET A 649 -1.78 22.43 -14.43
CA MET A 649 -1.97 23.29 -15.60
C MET A 649 -3.09 24.33 -15.41
N TYR A 650 -4.23 23.97 -14.80
CA TYR A 650 -5.31 24.95 -14.52
C TYR A 650 -5.02 25.88 -13.33
N ARG A 651 -4.18 25.45 -12.38
CA ARG A 651 -3.80 26.28 -11.22
C ARG A 651 -2.71 27.31 -11.55
N SER A 652 -1.79 26.95 -12.44
CA SER A 652 -0.64 27.79 -12.81
C SER A 652 -0.43 27.90 -14.33
N PRO A 653 -1.45 28.20 -15.16
CA PRO A 653 -1.39 28.07 -16.62
C PRO A 653 -0.18 28.76 -17.26
N LYS A 654 0.12 29.98 -16.82
CA LYS A 654 1.27 30.78 -17.30
C LYS A 654 2.64 30.13 -17.04
N GLN A 655 2.79 29.26 -16.03
CA GLN A 655 4.04 28.53 -15.77
C GLN A 655 4.28 27.43 -16.81
N PHE A 656 3.23 26.96 -17.48
CA PHE A 656 3.27 25.95 -18.53
C PHE A 656 3.20 26.57 -19.95
N GLY A 657 3.12 27.91 -20.05
CA GLY A 657 3.04 28.65 -21.31
C GLY A 657 1.62 28.94 -21.79
N PHE A 658 0.57 28.50 -21.08
CA PHE A 658 -0.81 28.72 -21.49
C PHE A 658 -1.25 30.18 -21.29
N GLY A 659 -2.07 30.67 -22.22
CA GLY A 659 -2.58 32.04 -22.28
C GLY A 659 -3.67 32.34 -21.25
N THR A 660 -4.33 33.48 -21.36
CA THR A 660 -5.39 33.88 -20.42
C THR A 660 -6.70 33.09 -20.58
N ASP A 661 -6.93 32.53 -21.76
CA ASP A 661 -8.13 31.77 -22.13
C ASP A 661 -7.91 30.24 -22.09
N TYR A 662 -6.88 29.77 -21.36
CA TYR A 662 -6.40 28.39 -21.28
C TYR A 662 -7.44 27.26 -21.10
N ILE A 663 -8.60 27.58 -20.49
CA ILE A 663 -9.72 26.65 -20.21
C ILE A 663 -10.80 26.66 -21.31
N LYS A 664 -10.67 27.50 -22.34
CA LYS A 664 -11.44 27.38 -23.58
C LYS A 664 -10.80 26.33 -24.49
N VAL A 665 -11.55 25.82 -25.46
CA VAL A 665 -10.99 24.98 -26.53
C VAL A 665 -10.34 25.86 -27.60
N CYS A 666 -9.18 25.45 -28.11
CA CYS A 666 -8.56 26.09 -29.28
C CYS A 666 -9.45 25.96 -30.53
N CYS A 667 -10.09 24.80 -30.72
CA CYS A 667 -10.90 24.47 -31.89
C CYS A 667 -12.34 24.12 -31.48
N GLY A 668 -13.31 24.99 -31.82
CA GLY A 668 -14.71 24.78 -31.47
C GLY A 668 -15.64 25.91 -31.93
N GLY A 669 -16.93 25.63 -32.03
CA GLY A 669 -17.96 26.51 -32.61
C GLY A 669 -18.57 27.55 -31.67
N GLY A 670 -17.74 28.21 -30.85
CA GLY A 670 -18.18 29.30 -29.96
C GLY A 670 -18.86 28.83 -28.67
N GLY A 671 -19.49 29.76 -27.95
CA GLY A 671 -20.04 29.53 -26.61
C GLY A 671 -19.04 29.88 -25.48
N PRO A 672 -19.42 29.72 -24.19
CA PRO A 672 -18.65 30.25 -23.06
C PRO A 672 -17.21 29.70 -22.97
N TYR A 673 -17.02 28.42 -23.26
CA TYR A 673 -15.73 27.73 -23.29
C TYR A 673 -15.21 27.51 -24.72
N ASN A 674 -15.73 28.26 -25.69
CA ASN A 674 -15.57 28.05 -27.14
C ASN A 674 -16.06 26.66 -27.66
N PHE A 675 -16.79 25.90 -26.83
CA PHE A 675 -17.32 24.59 -27.16
C PHE A 675 -18.84 24.61 -27.42
N ASN A 676 -19.28 23.87 -28.46
CA ASN A 676 -20.67 23.76 -28.89
C ASN A 676 -20.95 22.36 -29.49
N ASP A 677 -21.92 21.64 -28.93
CA ASP A 677 -22.32 20.29 -29.38
C ASP A 677 -22.88 20.21 -30.81
N THR A 678 -23.22 21.36 -31.40
CA THR A 678 -23.73 21.47 -32.79
C THR A 678 -22.69 22.00 -33.78
N ALA A 679 -21.48 22.30 -33.32
CA ALA A 679 -20.37 22.82 -34.13
C ALA A 679 -19.03 22.46 -33.45
N LEU A 680 -18.58 21.23 -33.70
CA LEU A 680 -17.42 20.60 -33.10
C LEU A 680 -16.15 20.85 -33.94
N CYS A 681 -14.96 20.64 -33.37
CA CYS A 681 -13.70 20.78 -34.12
C CYS A 681 -13.72 19.88 -35.37
N GLY A 682 -13.32 20.42 -36.53
CA GLY A 682 -13.36 19.71 -37.81
C GLY A 682 -14.69 19.82 -38.59
N ASP A 683 -15.76 20.34 -37.99
CA ASP A 683 -16.99 20.66 -38.73
C ASP A 683 -16.78 21.87 -39.67
N ALA A 684 -17.53 21.88 -40.77
CA ALA A 684 -17.42 22.92 -41.79
C ALA A 684 -17.79 24.32 -41.25
N GLY A 685 -16.79 25.19 -41.13
CA GLY A 685 -16.93 26.54 -40.59
C GLY A 685 -16.46 26.70 -39.14
N VAL A 686 -16.07 25.62 -38.46
CA VAL A 686 -15.37 25.69 -37.18
C VAL A 686 -13.89 25.97 -37.42
N ILE A 687 -13.35 26.96 -36.70
CA ILE A 687 -11.99 27.48 -36.86
C ILE A 687 -11.19 27.16 -35.59
N ALA A 688 -9.92 26.79 -35.76
CA ALA A 688 -8.97 26.63 -34.66
C ALA A 688 -8.22 27.94 -34.40
N CYS A 689 -7.79 28.13 -33.15
CA CYS A 689 -6.93 29.23 -32.72
C CYS A 689 -5.58 29.25 -33.47
N ASP A 690 -4.96 30.43 -33.58
CA ASP A 690 -3.69 30.61 -34.32
C ASP A 690 -2.49 29.91 -33.64
N ASP A 691 -2.47 29.82 -32.31
CA ASP A 691 -1.44 29.10 -31.55
C ASP A 691 -2.06 28.13 -30.53
N PRO A 692 -2.14 26.82 -30.85
CA PRO A 692 -2.63 25.79 -29.93
C PRO A 692 -1.80 25.64 -28.66
N SER A 693 -0.57 26.16 -28.58
CA SER A 693 0.25 26.06 -27.37
C SER A 693 -0.21 26.98 -26.23
N GLU A 694 -1.03 28.00 -26.51
CA GLU A 694 -1.66 28.83 -25.47
C GLU A 694 -2.83 28.13 -24.76
N TYR A 695 -3.32 26.98 -25.25
CA TYR A 695 -4.53 26.32 -24.75
C TYR A 695 -4.24 24.93 -24.15
N ILE A 696 -4.94 24.58 -23.06
CA ILE A 696 -4.87 23.21 -22.51
C ILE A 696 -5.69 22.25 -23.37
N TYR A 697 -6.87 22.68 -23.81
CA TYR A 697 -7.81 21.89 -24.59
C TYR A 697 -7.72 22.20 -26.09
N TRP A 698 -7.57 21.16 -26.89
CA TRP A 698 -7.65 21.24 -28.35
C TRP A 698 -9.10 21.36 -28.79
N ASP A 699 -9.94 20.41 -28.35
CA ASP A 699 -11.38 20.36 -28.56
C ASP A 699 -12.11 20.19 -27.22
N GLY A 700 -13.42 19.96 -27.24
CA GLY A 700 -14.25 19.83 -26.04
C GLY A 700 -13.83 18.76 -25.04
N TYR A 701 -13.04 17.78 -25.45
CA TYR A 701 -12.67 16.58 -24.69
C TYR A 701 -11.17 16.40 -24.54
N HIS A 702 -10.39 16.67 -25.59
CA HIS A 702 -8.99 16.25 -25.69
C HIS A 702 -8.01 17.41 -25.52
N PHE A 703 -6.83 17.11 -24.98
CA PHE A 703 -5.78 18.11 -24.79
C PHE A 703 -5.01 18.46 -26.05
N THR A 704 -4.34 19.61 -26.01
CA THR A 704 -3.34 19.99 -27.01
C THR A 704 -2.06 19.16 -26.86
N GLU A 705 -1.26 19.08 -27.93
CA GLU A 705 0.08 18.48 -27.87
C GLU A 705 0.90 19.13 -26.74
N SER A 706 0.77 20.45 -26.55
CA SER A 706 1.51 21.19 -25.53
C SER A 706 1.14 20.76 -24.11
N ALA A 707 -0.14 20.49 -23.84
CA ALA A 707 -0.60 19.92 -22.57
C ALA A 707 -0.16 18.45 -22.40
N TYR A 708 -0.32 17.59 -23.42
CA TYR A 708 0.20 16.21 -23.37
C TYR A 708 1.71 16.14 -23.17
N ARG A 709 2.48 17.08 -23.75
CA ARG A 709 3.93 17.22 -23.59
C ARG A 709 4.33 17.52 -22.14
N TRP A 710 3.54 18.33 -21.43
CA TRP A 710 3.80 18.63 -20.02
C TRP A 710 3.49 17.46 -19.10
N MET A 711 2.40 16.74 -19.35
CA MET A 711 2.05 15.51 -18.65
C MET A 711 3.12 14.43 -18.86
N ALA A 712 3.54 14.19 -20.11
CA ALA A 712 4.59 13.22 -20.44
C ALA A 712 5.96 13.53 -19.79
N LYS A 713 6.23 14.80 -19.44
CA LYS A 713 7.43 15.23 -18.70
C LYS A 713 7.33 15.07 -17.18
N GLY A 714 6.17 14.71 -16.62
CA GLY A 714 5.91 14.76 -15.17
C GLY A 714 5.97 16.19 -14.60
N GLY A 715 5.81 17.22 -15.43
CA GLY A 715 5.71 18.62 -15.00
C GLY A 715 6.94 19.20 -14.27
N LYS A 716 8.17 18.90 -14.70
CA LYS A 716 9.35 19.72 -14.35
C LYS A 716 9.48 20.91 -15.31
N VAL A 717 9.15 22.12 -14.85
CA VAL A 717 9.46 23.37 -15.56
C VAL A 717 10.85 23.85 -15.12
N ASN A 718 11.82 23.83 -16.05
CA ASN A 718 13.09 24.55 -15.95
C ASN A 718 13.42 25.11 -17.34
N ASN A 719 14.08 26.28 -17.39
CA ASN A 719 14.14 27.13 -18.58
C ASN A 719 14.51 26.42 -19.87
N ALA A 720 13.63 26.50 -20.87
CA ALA A 720 13.93 26.06 -22.23
C ALA A 720 14.73 27.13 -22.98
N ASN A 721 15.96 26.76 -23.38
CA ASN A 721 16.60 27.26 -24.60
C ASN A 721 17.75 26.32 -25.00
N ASN A 722 18.12 26.32 -26.28
CA ASN A 722 19.21 25.53 -26.87
C ASN A 722 19.09 24.00 -26.86
N LEU A 723 18.13 23.47 -27.64
CA LEU A 723 18.35 22.21 -28.39
C LEU A 723 17.98 22.42 -29.86
N ASN A 724 19.00 22.54 -30.71
CA ASN A 724 18.86 22.69 -32.16
C ASN A 724 19.37 21.39 -32.83
N PRO A 725 18.62 20.71 -33.71
CA PRO A 725 18.95 19.35 -34.14
C PRO A 725 19.78 19.27 -35.44
N THR A 726 20.96 18.62 -35.40
CA THR A 726 21.74 18.32 -36.62
C THR A 726 22.41 16.92 -36.62
N ALA A 727 21.75 15.99 -37.33
CA ALA A 727 22.30 14.94 -38.23
C ALA A 727 23.52 14.05 -37.86
N GLY A 728 23.39 12.73 -38.12
CA GLY A 728 24.51 11.77 -38.10
C GLY A 728 24.10 10.27 -38.14
N LYS A 729 23.24 9.84 -39.06
CA LYS A 729 23.59 8.98 -40.23
C LYS A 729 24.43 7.69 -39.97
N ASN A 730 23.80 6.57 -40.34
CA ASN A 730 24.37 5.32 -40.87
C ASN A 730 25.23 4.41 -39.95
N ASN A 731 24.79 3.15 -39.79
CA ASN A 731 25.41 2.07 -40.56
C ASN A 731 24.44 0.90 -40.85
N LYS A 732 24.87 -0.10 -41.64
CA LYS A 732 24.07 -1.27 -42.07
C LYS A 732 24.82 -2.60 -41.88
N ASP A 733 24.07 -3.70 -42.05
CA ASP A 733 24.53 -5.09 -42.28
C ASP A 733 25.19 -5.75 -41.03
N VAL A 734 25.29 -7.08 -40.87
CA VAL A 734 25.23 -8.23 -41.81
C VAL A 734 24.37 -9.38 -41.23
N VAL A 735 23.82 -10.23 -42.11
CA VAL A 735 23.03 -11.44 -41.75
C VAL A 735 23.87 -12.72 -41.82
N SER A 736 23.83 -13.56 -40.78
CA SER A 736 23.95 -15.03 -40.89
C SER A 736 23.27 -15.70 -39.68
N SER A 737 22.30 -16.63 -39.74
CA SER A 737 21.99 -17.78 -40.62
C SER A 737 22.59 -19.12 -40.18
N GLN A 738 21.91 -19.85 -39.29
CA GLN A 738 22.02 -21.33 -39.21
C GLN A 738 20.65 -21.97 -38.89
N LYS A 739 20.28 -23.00 -39.64
CA LYS A 739 19.10 -23.85 -39.39
C LYS A 739 19.54 -25.20 -38.83
N ARG A 740 18.83 -25.74 -37.84
CA ARG A 740 18.79 -27.19 -37.56
C ARG A 740 17.35 -27.66 -37.31
N LYS A 741 17.12 -28.97 -37.49
CA LYS A 741 15.78 -29.56 -37.70
C LYS A 741 15.23 -30.26 -36.45
N GLN A 742 13.91 -30.16 -36.30
CA GLN A 742 12.95 -31.19 -35.84
C GLN A 742 13.39 -32.21 -34.76
N LYS A 743 12.58 -32.28 -33.69
CA LYS A 743 11.51 -33.30 -33.63
C LYS A 743 10.39 -32.90 -32.66
N LYS A 744 9.18 -33.43 -32.89
CA LYS A 744 8.12 -33.53 -31.88
C LYS A 744 8.23 -34.90 -31.19
N ASP A 745 7.69 -34.99 -29.97
CA ASP A 745 6.77 -36.04 -29.48
C ASP A 745 6.99 -36.29 -27.97
N VAL A 746 6.07 -35.81 -27.13
CA VAL A 746 5.94 -36.22 -25.70
C VAL A 746 4.46 -36.30 -25.35
N VAL A 747 4.05 -37.42 -24.75
CA VAL A 747 2.71 -37.65 -24.20
C VAL A 747 2.61 -37.06 -22.80
N SER A 748 1.48 -36.45 -22.45
CA SER A 748 1.26 -35.85 -21.12
C SER A 748 1.24 -36.91 -20.01
N VAL A 749 2.28 -36.92 -19.18
CA VAL A 749 2.33 -37.69 -17.92
C VAL A 749 1.60 -36.89 -16.83
N PRO A 750 0.78 -37.52 -15.96
CA PRO A 750 0.15 -36.83 -14.83
C PRO A 750 1.18 -36.25 -13.86
N SER A 751 1.00 -34.99 -13.45
CA SER A 751 1.86 -34.32 -12.47
C SER A 751 1.82 -35.05 -11.11
N PRO A 752 2.96 -35.19 -10.39
CA PRO A 752 2.97 -35.78 -9.05
C PRO A 752 2.10 -34.99 -8.06
N ILE A 753 1.32 -35.70 -7.24
CA ILE A 753 0.49 -35.07 -6.19
C ILE A 753 1.41 -34.38 -5.16
N PRO A 754 1.25 -33.07 -4.90
CA PRO A 754 2.22 -32.28 -4.13
C PRO A 754 2.17 -32.50 -2.60
N TYR A 755 1.07 -33.07 -2.09
CA TYR A 755 0.85 -33.35 -0.67
C TYR A 755 0.22 -34.75 -0.52
N LYS A 756 0.69 -35.54 0.45
CA LYS A 756 0.21 -36.91 0.75
C LYS A 756 -0.71 -36.98 1.96
N SER A 757 -0.75 -35.91 2.76
CA SER A 757 -1.61 -35.78 3.93
C SER A 757 -1.83 -34.31 4.30
N VAL A 758 -2.94 -34.02 4.99
CA VAL A 758 -3.24 -32.69 5.54
C VAL A 758 -3.53 -32.80 7.04
N PHE A 759 -2.89 -31.96 7.85
CA PHE A 759 -3.20 -31.82 9.28
C PHE A 759 -3.81 -30.45 9.54
N ASN A 760 -5.02 -30.42 10.10
CA ASN A 760 -5.79 -29.19 10.28
C ASN A 760 -6.02 -28.85 11.75
N PHE A 761 -5.84 -27.58 12.09
CA PHE A 761 -6.08 -26.94 13.37
C PHE A 761 -6.97 -25.71 13.14
N GLY A 762 -7.66 -25.21 14.16
CA GLY A 762 -8.47 -24.00 14.07
C GLY A 762 -9.85 -24.14 14.70
N ASP A 763 -10.84 -23.41 14.16
CA ASP A 763 -12.17 -23.28 14.75
C ASP A 763 -13.32 -23.93 13.93
N SER A 764 -14.57 -23.51 14.14
CA SER A 764 -15.77 -23.96 13.42
C SER A 764 -15.75 -23.75 11.90
N LEU A 765 -14.91 -22.85 11.38
CA LEU A 765 -14.69 -22.69 9.94
C LEU A 765 -13.90 -23.87 9.33
N SER A 766 -13.36 -24.76 10.17
CA SER A 766 -12.68 -25.99 9.74
C SER A 766 -12.98 -27.26 10.56
N ASP A 767 -13.75 -27.21 11.64
CA ASP A 767 -14.13 -28.40 12.45
C ASP A 767 -14.96 -29.42 11.64
N THR A 768 -14.48 -30.67 11.55
CA THR A 768 -15.15 -31.77 10.86
C THR A 768 -15.93 -32.72 11.77
N GLY A 769 -16.00 -32.43 13.08
CA GLY A 769 -16.87 -33.10 14.07
C GLY A 769 -16.33 -33.18 15.52
N ASN A 770 -15.21 -32.54 15.87
CA ASN A 770 -14.61 -32.61 17.19
C ASN A 770 -15.47 -31.97 18.29
N PHE A 771 -16.14 -30.84 18.05
CA PHE A 771 -16.96 -30.19 19.08
C PHE A 771 -18.08 -31.08 19.63
N LEU A 772 -18.70 -31.90 18.77
CA LEU A 772 -19.71 -32.88 19.19
C LEU A 772 -19.07 -34.05 19.97
N ALA A 773 -17.81 -34.38 19.69
CA ALA A 773 -17.08 -35.46 20.33
C ALA A 773 -16.39 -35.04 21.66
N SER A 774 -16.05 -33.77 21.87
CA SER A 774 -15.53 -33.28 23.16
C SER A 774 -16.58 -33.12 24.25
N GLY A 775 -17.87 -33.31 23.91
CA GLY A 775 -18.99 -33.16 24.85
C GLY A 775 -19.40 -31.71 25.11
N ALA A 776 -19.01 -30.77 24.23
CA ALA A 776 -19.35 -29.36 24.36
C ALA A 776 -20.85 -29.09 24.08
N ILE A 777 -21.65 -28.92 25.13
CA ILE A 777 -23.11 -28.79 25.02
C ILE A 777 -23.64 -27.35 24.81
N GLN A 778 -22.80 -26.35 24.55
CA GLN A 778 -23.29 -24.98 24.31
C GLN A 778 -23.93 -24.77 22.92
N PHE A 779 -23.57 -25.58 21.91
CA PHE A 779 -24.15 -25.47 20.56
C PHE A 779 -24.40 -26.82 19.87
N PRO A 780 -25.17 -27.75 20.49
CA PRO A 780 -25.36 -29.12 20.00
C PRO A 780 -26.23 -29.23 18.73
N VAL A 781 -26.75 -28.11 18.22
CA VAL A 781 -27.61 -28.07 17.03
C VAL A 781 -26.86 -28.37 15.73
N ILE A 782 -25.53 -28.22 15.69
CA ILE A 782 -24.69 -28.65 14.56
C ILE A 782 -24.65 -30.18 14.37
N GLY A 783 -25.15 -30.94 15.36
CA GLY A 783 -25.43 -32.37 15.28
C GLY A 783 -26.82 -32.71 14.73
N LYS A 784 -27.59 -31.73 14.23
CA LYS A 784 -28.95 -31.89 13.72
C LYS A 784 -29.13 -31.22 12.36
N LEU A 785 -30.11 -31.69 11.58
CA LEU A 785 -30.55 -30.95 10.39
C LEU A 785 -31.05 -29.55 10.83
N PRO A 786 -30.82 -28.49 10.04
CA PRO A 786 -30.42 -28.52 8.63
C PRO A 786 -28.91 -28.50 8.35
N TYR A 787 -28.03 -28.61 9.35
CA TYR A 787 -26.58 -28.69 9.09
C TYR A 787 -26.24 -29.95 8.26
N GLY A 788 -25.31 -29.82 7.31
CA GLY A 788 -24.90 -30.91 6.41
C GLY A 788 -25.93 -31.33 5.33
N VAL A 789 -27.03 -30.58 5.14
CA VAL A 789 -28.11 -30.89 4.18
C VAL A 789 -27.68 -30.91 2.69
N THR A 790 -26.65 -30.16 2.30
CA THR A 790 -26.25 -29.95 0.89
C THR A 790 -25.41 -31.09 0.33
N PHE A 791 -24.28 -31.44 0.96
CA PHE A 791 -23.42 -32.53 0.48
C PHE A 791 -23.67 -33.84 1.24
N PHE A 792 -23.54 -33.84 2.57
CA PHE A 792 -23.59 -35.06 3.38
C PHE A 792 -25.01 -35.66 3.54
N ARG A 793 -26.05 -34.86 3.28
CA ARG A 793 -27.48 -35.16 3.49
C ARG A 793 -27.85 -35.56 4.93
N LYS A 794 -26.96 -35.26 5.88
CA LYS A 794 -27.07 -35.47 7.32
C LYS A 794 -26.12 -34.52 8.04
N ALA A 795 -26.41 -34.20 9.30
CA ALA A 795 -25.48 -33.44 10.14
C ALA A 795 -24.20 -34.25 10.42
N THR A 796 -23.06 -33.55 10.45
CA THR A 796 -21.74 -34.15 10.77
C THR A 796 -20.98 -33.37 11.85
N GLY A 797 -21.57 -32.33 12.45
CA GLY A 797 -20.84 -31.38 13.30
C GLY A 797 -20.05 -30.30 12.56
N ARG A 798 -20.10 -30.24 11.22
CA ARG A 798 -19.59 -29.09 10.45
C ARG A 798 -20.55 -27.90 10.60
N CYS A 799 -20.02 -26.71 10.83
CA CYS A 799 -20.81 -25.48 10.93
C CYS A 799 -21.17 -24.90 9.55
N SER A 800 -21.93 -25.67 8.75
CA SER A 800 -22.40 -25.26 7.42
C SER A 800 -23.59 -26.10 6.94
N ASP A 801 -24.17 -25.74 5.80
CA ASP A 801 -25.06 -26.63 5.05
C ASP A 801 -24.31 -27.83 4.44
N GLY A 802 -22.98 -27.80 4.38
CA GLY A 802 -22.19 -28.96 3.94
C GLY A 802 -20.68 -28.83 4.18
N ARG A 803 -19.90 -28.89 3.09
CA ARG A 803 -18.43 -28.91 3.09
C ARG A 803 -17.80 -27.56 3.47
N LEU A 804 -16.70 -27.63 4.23
CA LEU A 804 -15.89 -26.50 4.66
C LEU A 804 -14.69 -26.27 3.72
N ILE A 805 -13.94 -25.18 3.90
CA ILE A 805 -12.74 -24.86 3.08
C ILE A 805 -11.74 -26.03 3.11
N ILE A 806 -11.55 -26.65 4.28
CA ILE A 806 -10.64 -27.78 4.47
C ILE A 806 -11.06 -29.03 3.69
N ASP A 807 -12.36 -29.26 3.49
CA ASP A 807 -12.86 -30.38 2.69
C ASP A 807 -12.51 -30.17 1.21
N PHE A 808 -12.72 -28.96 0.69
CA PHE A 808 -12.37 -28.60 -0.69
C PHE A 808 -10.85 -28.59 -0.94
N ILE A 809 -10.04 -28.26 0.07
CA ILE A 809 -8.58 -28.38 0.01
C ILE A 809 -8.14 -29.86 -0.04
N ALA A 810 -8.79 -30.74 0.74
CA ALA A 810 -8.52 -32.18 0.67
C ALA A 810 -8.90 -32.75 -0.72
N GLU A 811 -10.09 -32.40 -1.23
CA GLU A 811 -10.54 -32.80 -2.58
C GLU A 811 -9.58 -32.33 -3.68
N ALA A 812 -9.10 -31.09 -3.63
CA ALA A 812 -8.16 -30.54 -4.60
C ALA A 812 -6.86 -31.37 -4.73
N TYR A 813 -6.33 -31.87 -3.61
CA TYR A 813 -5.13 -32.72 -3.61
C TYR A 813 -5.42 -34.23 -3.69
N GLY A 814 -6.67 -34.64 -3.92
CA GLY A 814 -7.06 -36.05 -4.04
C GLY A 814 -7.00 -36.84 -2.73
N LEU A 815 -7.16 -36.14 -1.60
CA LEU A 815 -7.11 -36.70 -0.26
C LEU A 815 -8.52 -36.92 0.31
N PRO A 816 -8.72 -37.92 1.19
CA PRO A 816 -10.00 -38.13 1.84
C PRO A 816 -10.37 -36.98 2.78
N LEU A 817 -11.67 -36.76 2.99
CA LEU A 817 -12.17 -35.76 3.94
C LEU A 817 -11.64 -36.06 5.35
N LEU A 818 -11.07 -35.05 6.00
CA LEU A 818 -10.28 -35.26 7.22
C LEU A 818 -11.14 -35.69 8.42
N PRO A 819 -10.80 -36.81 9.09
CA PRO A 819 -11.53 -37.26 10.26
C PRO A 819 -11.23 -36.39 11.49
N PRO A 820 -12.23 -36.07 12.32
CA PRO A 820 -12.02 -35.39 13.59
C PRO A 820 -11.27 -36.30 14.58
N TYR A 821 -10.18 -35.79 15.14
CA TYR A 821 -9.29 -36.47 16.08
C TYR A 821 -10.01 -37.19 17.23
N LEU A 822 -11.02 -36.55 17.82
CA LEU A 822 -11.75 -37.10 18.98
C LEU A 822 -12.72 -38.24 18.64
N ASN A 823 -12.93 -38.55 17.35
CA ASN A 823 -13.81 -39.64 16.89
C ASN A 823 -13.09 -40.56 15.88
N LEU A 824 -11.77 -40.71 16.02
CA LEU A 824 -10.98 -41.65 15.22
C LEU A 824 -11.38 -43.10 15.55
N SER A 825 -11.79 -43.84 14.53
CA SER A 825 -12.20 -45.24 14.65
C SER A 825 -11.00 -46.20 14.56
N ASN A 826 -11.08 -47.34 15.25
CA ASN A 826 -10.07 -48.39 15.16
C ASN A 826 -9.87 -48.85 13.70
N GLY A 827 -8.64 -48.79 13.19
CA GLY A 827 -8.30 -49.13 11.81
C GLY A 827 -8.45 -47.99 10.79
N GLN A 828 -8.86 -46.78 11.21
CA GLN A 828 -9.00 -45.63 10.30
C GLN A 828 -7.64 -45.09 9.84
N ASN A 829 -7.51 -44.74 8.55
CA ASN A 829 -6.23 -44.35 7.96
C ASN A 829 -5.81 -42.90 8.30
N ILE A 830 -5.16 -42.71 9.45
CA ILE A 830 -4.57 -41.43 9.86
C ILE A 830 -3.37 -40.97 9.02
N LYS A 831 -2.81 -41.83 8.15
CA LYS A 831 -1.61 -41.51 7.34
C LYS A 831 -1.90 -40.59 6.15
N GLN A 832 -3.17 -40.23 5.92
CA GLN A 832 -3.60 -39.23 4.93
C GLN A 832 -4.07 -37.92 5.58
N GLY A 833 -4.03 -37.81 6.90
CA GLY A 833 -4.40 -36.59 7.62
C GLY A 833 -5.41 -36.81 8.76
N VAL A 834 -5.47 -35.84 9.66
CA VAL A 834 -6.41 -35.76 10.80
C VAL A 834 -6.73 -34.29 11.07
N ASN A 835 -7.96 -34.04 11.52
CA ASN A 835 -8.42 -32.70 11.90
C ASN A 835 -8.55 -32.55 13.42
N PHE A 836 -7.89 -31.54 13.97
CA PHE A 836 -7.89 -31.17 15.38
C PHE A 836 -8.75 -29.93 15.66
N ALA A 837 -9.22 -29.20 14.65
CA ALA A 837 -10.04 -27.99 14.81
C ALA A 837 -11.35 -28.26 15.57
N VAL A 838 -11.82 -27.28 16.35
CA VAL A 838 -13.01 -27.41 17.22
C VAL A 838 -13.88 -26.15 17.15
N ALA A 839 -15.19 -26.31 16.98
CA ALA A 839 -16.11 -25.18 16.92
C ALA A 839 -16.03 -24.25 18.16
N GLY A 840 -15.90 -22.94 17.92
CA GLY A 840 -15.74 -21.94 18.98
C GLY A 840 -14.39 -21.94 19.70
N ALA A 841 -13.38 -22.67 19.20
CA ALA A 841 -12.02 -22.63 19.74
C ALA A 841 -11.36 -21.24 19.59
N THR A 842 -10.47 -20.93 20.51
CA THR A 842 -9.67 -19.70 20.58
C THR A 842 -8.20 -19.97 20.31
N ALA A 843 -7.47 -18.96 19.83
CA ALA A 843 -6.01 -19.01 19.75
C ALA A 843 -5.39 -18.99 21.15
N LEU A 844 -5.95 -18.19 22.06
CA LEU A 844 -5.57 -18.10 23.47
C LEU A 844 -6.23 -19.21 24.31
N ASP A 845 -5.59 -19.59 25.41
CA ASP A 845 -6.13 -20.59 26.35
C ASP A 845 -7.31 -20.04 27.16
N ALA A 846 -8.24 -20.93 27.53
CA ALA A 846 -9.50 -20.59 28.21
C ALA A 846 -9.30 -19.74 29.49
N ASP A 847 -8.18 -19.95 30.20
CA ASP A 847 -7.82 -19.22 31.41
C ASP A 847 -7.65 -17.71 31.18
N PHE A 848 -7.21 -17.29 29.99
CA PHE A 848 -7.12 -15.87 29.60
C PHE A 848 -8.47 -15.16 29.73
N PHE A 849 -9.56 -15.84 29.32
CA PHE A 849 -10.92 -15.32 29.36
C PHE A 849 -11.56 -15.53 30.74
N ILE A 850 -11.26 -16.63 31.44
CA ILE A 850 -11.73 -16.87 32.81
C ILE A 850 -11.21 -15.79 33.76
N GLN A 851 -9.90 -15.46 33.70
CA GLN A 851 -9.29 -14.38 34.49
C GLN A 851 -9.88 -12.99 34.20
N ARG A 852 -10.47 -12.80 33.01
CA ARG A 852 -11.14 -11.56 32.57
C ARG A 852 -12.66 -11.58 32.81
N GLY A 853 -13.20 -12.59 33.48
CA GLY A 853 -14.64 -12.77 33.75
C GLY A 853 -15.47 -13.25 32.54
N ILE A 854 -14.87 -13.31 31.35
CA ILE A 854 -15.50 -13.72 30.08
C ILE A 854 -15.67 -15.25 29.99
N GLY A 855 -14.97 -16.04 30.82
CA GLY A 855 -14.94 -17.51 30.76
C GLY A 855 -16.28 -18.26 30.80
N LYS A 856 -17.40 -17.61 31.17
CA LYS A 856 -18.76 -18.18 31.05
C LYS A 856 -19.31 -18.16 29.61
N ALA A 857 -18.77 -17.30 28.74
CA ALA A 857 -19.17 -17.15 27.34
C ALA A 857 -18.55 -18.19 26.39
N LEU A 858 -17.45 -18.86 26.80
CA LEU A 858 -16.71 -19.82 25.98
C LEU A 858 -17.55 -21.06 25.67
N TRP A 859 -17.65 -21.44 24.38
CA TRP A 859 -18.38 -22.63 23.96
C TRP A 859 -17.58 -23.93 24.16
N THR A 860 -16.24 -23.84 24.10
CA THR A 860 -15.30 -24.92 24.42
C THR A 860 -14.07 -24.38 25.18
N ARG A 861 -13.25 -25.28 25.73
CA ARG A 861 -11.90 -25.01 26.22
C ARG A 861 -10.79 -25.56 25.30
N ASP A 862 -11.16 -26.17 24.17
CA ASP A 862 -10.27 -26.83 23.22
C ASP A 862 -9.52 -25.82 22.32
N SER A 863 -8.72 -24.95 22.96
CA SER A 863 -7.89 -23.91 22.33
C SER A 863 -6.90 -24.49 21.31
N LEU A 864 -6.32 -23.62 20.48
CA LEU A 864 -5.24 -23.98 19.56
C LEU A 864 -4.08 -24.73 20.27
N ASN A 865 -3.76 -24.35 21.51
CA ASN A 865 -2.74 -25.04 22.33
C ASN A 865 -3.15 -26.46 22.74
N VAL A 866 -4.43 -26.67 23.10
CA VAL A 866 -4.99 -28.01 23.35
C VAL A 866 -4.92 -28.88 22.09
N GLN A 867 -5.24 -28.31 20.92
CA GLN A 867 -5.18 -28.99 19.63
C GLN A 867 -3.74 -29.40 19.25
N LEU A 868 -2.74 -28.56 19.51
CA LEU A 868 -1.32 -28.94 19.40
C LEU A 868 -0.96 -30.10 20.36
N GLY A 869 -1.51 -30.08 21.57
CA GLY A 869 -1.38 -31.19 22.54
C GLY A 869 -1.97 -32.51 22.05
N TRP A 870 -3.04 -32.47 21.24
CA TRP A 870 -3.61 -33.64 20.56
C TRP A 870 -2.72 -34.12 19.40
N PHE A 871 -2.20 -33.22 18.57
CA PHE A 871 -1.25 -33.58 17.51
C PHE A 871 0.02 -34.24 18.06
N ARG A 872 0.57 -33.71 19.15
CA ARG A 872 1.71 -34.32 19.87
C ARG A 872 1.43 -35.74 20.36
N LYS A 873 0.19 -36.03 20.79
CA LYS A 873 -0.25 -37.39 21.18
C LYS A 873 -0.44 -38.31 19.98
N LEU A 874 -0.86 -37.79 18.83
CA LEU A 874 -1.02 -38.58 17.59
C LEU A 874 0.32 -38.87 16.88
N LYS A 875 1.28 -37.93 16.94
CA LYS A 875 2.54 -37.96 16.18
C LYS A 875 3.31 -39.30 16.25
N PRO A 876 3.47 -39.99 17.40
CA PRO A 876 4.13 -41.30 17.46
C PRO A 876 3.48 -42.39 16.58
N SER A 877 2.18 -42.30 16.29
CA SER A 877 1.48 -43.21 15.38
C SER A 877 1.69 -42.84 13.91
N LEU A 878 2.10 -41.60 13.61
CA LEU A 878 2.43 -41.11 12.28
C LEU A 878 3.89 -41.44 11.92
N CYS A 879 4.83 -41.20 12.83
CA CYS A 879 6.27 -41.41 12.66
C CYS A 879 6.95 -41.66 14.02
N THR A 880 8.01 -42.49 14.04
CA THR A 880 8.67 -42.94 15.28
C THR A 880 10.04 -42.30 15.50
N THR A 881 10.91 -42.26 14.49
CA THR A 881 12.19 -41.52 14.58
C THR A 881 12.05 -40.11 14.00
N LYS A 882 13.00 -39.22 14.35
CA LYS A 882 13.07 -37.89 13.73
C LYS A 882 13.16 -37.98 12.20
N GLN A 883 14.00 -38.86 11.67
CA GLN A 883 14.19 -39.00 10.22
C GLN A 883 12.91 -39.49 9.51
N ASP A 884 12.14 -40.37 10.15
CA ASP A 884 10.82 -40.79 9.63
C ASP A 884 9.82 -39.62 9.64
N CYS A 885 9.82 -38.82 10.71
CA CYS A 885 8.97 -37.63 10.80
C CYS A 885 9.34 -36.58 9.75
N ASP A 886 10.63 -36.27 9.59
CA ASP A 886 11.12 -35.31 8.61
C ASP A 886 10.76 -35.76 7.18
N ASN A 887 10.93 -37.06 6.86
CA ASN A 887 10.55 -37.64 5.57
C ASN A 887 9.02 -37.61 5.32
N TYR A 888 8.21 -37.87 6.36
CA TYR A 888 6.75 -37.89 6.27
C TYR A 888 6.16 -36.47 6.17
N PHE A 889 6.55 -35.57 7.08
CA PHE A 889 6.04 -34.19 7.13
C PHE A 889 6.53 -33.31 5.99
N LYS A 890 7.67 -33.64 5.34
CA LYS A 890 8.08 -33.03 4.05
C LYS A 890 7.05 -33.19 2.92
N ASN A 891 6.13 -34.15 3.05
CA ASN A 891 5.04 -34.41 2.10
C ASN A 891 3.65 -34.04 2.69
N SER A 892 3.59 -33.39 3.85
CA SER A 892 2.34 -33.02 4.54
C SER A 892 2.05 -31.52 4.42
N LEU A 893 0.77 -31.16 4.31
CA LEU A 893 0.31 -29.77 4.43
C LEU A 893 -0.26 -29.52 5.83
N PHE A 894 0.20 -28.48 6.52
CA PHE A 894 -0.31 -28.10 7.84
C PHE A 894 -1.19 -26.86 7.72
N MET A 895 -2.48 -27.02 7.96
CA MET A 895 -3.45 -25.93 7.99
C MET A 895 -3.61 -25.46 9.45
N VAL A 896 -3.01 -24.32 9.79
CA VAL A 896 -3.37 -23.56 11.01
C VAL A 896 -4.51 -22.66 10.57
N GLY A 897 -5.73 -23.22 10.50
CA GLY A 897 -6.93 -22.56 9.95
C GLY A 897 -7.32 -21.28 10.67
N GLU A 898 -8.39 -20.61 10.23
CA GLU A 898 -8.84 -19.38 10.91
C GLU A 898 -9.11 -19.68 12.39
N ILE A 899 -8.42 -18.93 13.23
CA ILE A 899 -8.32 -19.09 14.66
C ILE A 899 -7.82 -17.77 15.22
N GLY A 900 -8.48 -17.25 16.25
CA GLY A 900 -8.36 -15.84 16.63
C GLY A 900 -9.67 -15.07 16.43
N GLY A 901 -10.51 -15.42 15.45
CA GLY A 901 -11.85 -14.85 15.31
C GLY A 901 -12.67 -14.93 16.61
N ASN A 902 -12.69 -16.11 17.25
CA ASN A 902 -13.45 -16.32 18.48
C ASN A 902 -12.92 -15.54 19.69
N ASP A 903 -11.60 -15.32 19.78
CA ASP A 903 -10.96 -14.50 20.81
C ASP A 903 -11.51 -13.07 20.83
N TYR A 904 -12.02 -12.59 19.68
CA TYR A 904 -12.76 -11.34 19.55
C TYR A 904 -14.28 -11.52 19.68
N ASN A 905 -14.86 -12.57 19.08
CA ASN A 905 -16.31 -12.84 19.13
C ASN A 905 -16.83 -12.88 20.58
N TYR A 906 -16.13 -13.58 21.48
CA TYR A 906 -16.54 -13.70 22.90
C TYR A 906 -16.50 -12.37 23.67
N ALA A 907 -15.66 -11.41 23.27
CA ALA A 907 -15.66 -10.07 23.85
C ALA A 907 -16.72 -9.16 23.20
N ALA A 908 -16.82 -9.18 21.86
CA ALA A 908 -17.74 -8.35 21.11
C ALA A 908 -19.21 -8.64 21.45
N VAL A 909 -19.62 -9.91 21.43
CA VAL A 909 -21.01 -10.34 21.66
C VAL A 909 -21.49 -10.04 23.09
N PHE A 910 -20.56 -9.81 24.04
CA PHE A 910 -20.85 -9.48 25.44
C PHE A 910 -20.61 -7.99 25.78
N GLY A 911 -20.61 -7.11 24.76
CA GLY A 911 -20.61 -5.66 24.93
C GLY A 911 -19.24 -4.98 24.85
N GLY A 912 -18.19 -5.70 24.44
CA GLY A 912 -16.89 -5.11 24.16
C GLY A 912 -16.90 -4.21 22.93
N ASN A 913 -16.27 -3.04 23.02
CA ASN A 913 -16.12 -2.10 21.90
C ASN A 913 -14.87 -2.40 21.04
N VAL A 914 -14.83 -1.90 19.80
CA VAL A 914 -13.73 -2.19 18.85
C VAL A 914 -12.35 -1.79 19.41
N SER A 915 -12.26 -0.68 20.15
CA SER A 915 -11.02 -0.25 20.79
C SER A 915 -10.49 -1.24 21.83
N GLN A 916 -11.37 -1.97 22.53
CA GLN A 916 -10.99 -3.07 23.42
C GLN A 916 -10.55 -4.32 22.65
N LEU A 917 -11.21 -4.64 21.51
CA LEU A 917 -10.80 -5.75 20.65
C LEU A 917 -9.40 -5.55 20.07
N LEU A 918 -9.09 -4.32 19.60
CA LEU A 918 -7.78 -3.95 19.05
C LEU A 918 -6.61 -4.20 20.03
N ASN A 919 -6.85 -4.09 21.34
CA ASN A 919 -5.81 -4.32 22.35
C ASN A 919 -5.46 -5.81 22.53
N ASN A 920 -6.35 -6.73 22.13
CA ASN A 920 -6.07 -8.18 22.18
C ASN A 920 -5.32 -8.67 20.94
N VAL A 921 -5.34 -7.92 19.82
CA VAL A 921 -4.78 -8.36 18.52
C VAL A 921 -3.32 -8.81 18.61
N PRO A 922 -2.39 -8.09 19.28
CA PRO A 922 -1.00 -8.54 19.37
C PRO A 922 -0.86 -9.90 20.07
N VAL A 923 -1.62 -10.13 21.15
CA VAL A 923 -1.53 -11.35 21.97
C VAL A 923 -2.15 -12.56 21.23
N VAL A 924 -3.22 -12.33 20.48
CA VAL A 924 -3.85 -13.36 19.62
C VAL A 924 -2.93 -13.72 18.44
N VAL A 925 -2.33 -12.73 17.76
CA VAL A 925 -1.36 -12.96 16.68
C VAL A 925 -0.09 -13.66 17.20
N GLU A 926 0.36 -13.31 18.40
CA GLU A 926 1.44 -14.04 19.09
C GLU A 926 1.05 -15.50 19.36
N ALA A 927 -0.17 -15.79 19.81
CA ALA A 927 -0.63 -17.17 20.01
C ALA A 927 -0.65 -17.98 18.70
N ILE A 928 -1.19 -17.41 17.60
CA ILE A 928 -1.22 -18.04 16.27
C ILE A 928 0.20 -18.31 15.76
N THR A 929 1.13 -17.37 15.91
CA THR A 929 2.51 -17.53 15.44
C THR A 929 3.36 -18.42 16.35
N ASN A 930 3.11 -18.44 17.67
CA ASN A 930 3.67 -19.43 18.58
C ASN A 930 3.20 -20.86 18.25
N ALA A 931 1.93 -21.04 17.85
CA ALA A 931 1.41 -22.32 17.40
C ALA A 931 2.01 -22.75 16.05
N THR A 932 2.10 -21.82 15.10
CA THR A 932 2.75 -22.05 13.80
C THR A 932 4.23 -22.42 13.99
N ARG A 933 4.94 -21.74 14.90
CA ARG A 933 6.31 -22.06 15.31
C ARG A 933 6.40 -23.48 15.87
N ALA A 934 5.52 -23.82 16.81
CA ALA A 934 5.52 -25.14 17.45
C ALA A 934 5.35 -26.26 16.41
N LEU A 935 4.50 -26.09 15.39
CA LEU A 935 4.37 -27.08 14.31
C LEU A 935 5.65 -27.24 13.49
N ILE A 936 6.38 -26.15 13.21
CA ILE A 936 7.68 -26.21 12.53
C ILE A 936 8.71 -26.94 13.40
N GLU A 937 8.71 -26.68 14.70
CA GLU A 937 9.57 -27.35 15.69
C GLU A 937 9.22 -28.85 15.85
N GLU A 938 7.96 -29.24 15.58
CA GLU A 938 7.52 -30.63 15.46
C GLU A 938 7.82 -31.27 14.09
N GLY A 939 8.33 -30.53 13.10
CA GLY A 939 8.77 -31.03 11.79
C GLY A 939 7.94 -30.58 10.57
N ALA A 940 6.97 -29.67 10.72
CA ALA A 940 6.19 -29.14 9.61
C ALA A 940 7.03 -28.20 8.71
N VAL A 941 6.93 -28.37 7.38
CA VAL A 941 7.67 -27.54 6.40
C VAL A 941 6.79 -26.87 5.33
N GLU A 942 5.50 -27.18 5.25
CA GLU A 942 4.51 -26.47 4.45
C GLU A 942 3.33 -26.13 5.35
N LEU A 943 3.14 -24.85 5.66
CA LEU A 943 2.14 -24.38 6.61
C LEU A 943 1.27 -23.30 5.97
N VAL A 944 -0.04 -23.36 6.16
CA VAL A 944 -0.99 -22.33 5.73
C VAL A 944 -1.66 -21.73 6.96
N VAL A 945 -1.66 -20.41 7.04
CA VAL A 945 -2.23 -19.63 8.14
C VAL A 945 -3.19 -18.58 7.55
N PRO A 946 -4.51 -18.79 7.63
CA PRO A 946 -5.50 -17.81 7.18
C PRO A 946 -5.58 -16.56 8.05
N GLY A 947 -6.03 -15.47 7.43
CA GLY A 947 -6.60 -14.33 8.15
C GLY A 947 -8.11 -14.48 8.41
N ASN A 948 -8.64 -13.60 9.24
CA ASN A 948 -10.07 -13.48 9.55
C ASN A 948 -10.89 -13.10 8.32
N LEU A 949 -12.12 -13.59 8.26
CA LEU A 949 -13.15 -13.21 7.28
C LEU A 949 -13.62 -11.75 7.45
N PRO A 950 -14.35 -11.17 6.47
CA PRO A 950 -15.00 -9.86 6.63
C PRO A 950 -16.20 -9.95 7.58
N VAL A 951 -15.94 -10.01 8.89
CA VAL A 951 -16.96 -10.25 9.93
C VAL A 951 -18.02 -9.16 9.99
N GLY A 952 -17.72 -7.94 9.54
CA GLY A 952 -18.68 -6.85 9.39
C GLY A 952 -19.78 -7.13 8.35
N CYS A 953 -19.57 -8.08 7.43
CA CYS A 953 -20.57 -8.57 6.49
C CYS A 953 -21.46 -9.70 7.05
N SER A 954 -21.19 -10.19 8.27
CA SER A 954 -21.93 -11.33 8.84
C SER A 954 -23.28 -10.93 9.42
N ALA A 955 -24.30 -11.76 9.22
CA ALA A 955 -25.67 -11.49 9.66
C ALA A 955 -25.81 -11.34 11.19
N VAL A 956 -24.92 -11.96 11.99
CA VAL A 956 -24.86 -11.74 13.44
C VAL A 956 -24.33 -10.35 13.80
N TYR A 957 -23.19 -9.92 13.25
CA TYR A 957 -22.62 -8.59 13.53
C TYR A 957 -23.58 -7.47 13.07
N LEU A 958 -24.17 -7.63 11.88
CA LEU A 958 -25.17 -6.72 11.32
C LEU A 958 -26.47 -6.63 12.16
N THR A 959 -26.77 -7.65 12.96
CA THR A 959 -27.92 -7.66 13.88
C THR A 959 -27.58 -7.09 15.25
N LEU A 960 -26.40 -7.41 15.81
CA LEU A 960 -25.98 -6.98 17.15
C LEU A 960 -25.49 -5.53 17.19
N PHE A 961 -24.73 -5.10 16.17
CA PHE A 961 -24.10 -3.78 16.12
C PHE A 961 -24.77 -2.89 15.07
N ARG A 962 -26.09 -3.02 14.93
CA ARG A 962 -26.85 -2.28 13.91
C ARG A 962 -26.89 -0.78 14.24
N SER A 963 -26.34 0.03 13.35
CA SER A 963 -26.39 1.49 13.46
C SER A 963 -27.56 2.08 12.65
N PRO A 964 -28.15 3.22 13.08
CA PRO A 964 -28.99 4.06 12.23
C PRO A 964 -28.17 4.94 11.27
N ASN A 965 -26.86 5.13 11.50
CA ASN A 965 -26.02 5.93 10.62
C ASN A 965 -25.64 5.15 9.36
N LYS A 966 -25.87 5.73 8.18
CA LYS A 966 -25.42 5.14 6.90
C LYS A 966 -23.90 5.07 6.78
N GLY A 967 -23.17 6.03 7.35
CA GLY A 967 -21.71 6.09 7.27
C GLY A 967 -20.97 4.97 8.02
N ASP A 968 -21.66 4.22 8.88
CA ASP A 968 -21.07 3.09 9.61
C ASP A 968 -20.99 1.82 8.74
N TYR A 969 -21.51 1.88 7.51
CA TYR A 969 -21.57 0.78 6.54
C TYR A 969 -20.81 1.10 5.24
N ASP A 970 -20.31 0.06 4.57
CA ASP A 970 -19.75 0.16 3.21
C ASP A 970 -20.85 0.07 2.12
N GLU A 971 -20.45 0.26 0.86
CA GLU A 971 -21.35 0.18 -0.31
C GLU A 971 -22.07 -1.17 -0.47
N ASN A 972 -21.56 -2.23 0.17
CA ASN A 972 -22.15 -3.58 0.16
C ASN A 972 -23.08 -3.80 1.38
N GLY A 973 -23.18 -2.82 2.27
CA GLY A 973 -23.95 -2.86 3.52
C GLY A 973 -23.27 -3.58 4.68
N CYS A 974 -21.96 -3.84 4.61
CA CYS A 974 -21.19 -4.41 5.72
C CYS A 974 -20.71 -3.33 6.69
N LEU A 975 -20.52 -3.66 7.97
CA LEU A 975 -20.07 -2.69 8.99
C LEU A 975 -18.58 -2.32 8.83
N ASN A 976 -18.30 -1.04 8.56
CA ASN A 976 -16.96 -0.49 8.33
C ASN A 976 -15.99 -0.81 9.46
N ALA A 977 -16.38 -0.53 10.72
CA ALA A 977 -15.51 -0.71 11.88
C ALA A 977 -15.09 -2.17 12.11
N PHE A 978 -15.94 -3.14 11.77
CA PHE A 978 -15.66 -4.56 11.97
C PHE A 978 -14.92 -5.20 10.78
N ASN A 979 -15.16 -4.71 9.55
CA ASN A 979 -14.34 -5.06 8.39
C ASN A 979 -12.91 -4.50 8.54
N GLY A 980 -12.76 -3.23 8.94
CA GLY A 980 -11.46 -2.62 9.22
C GLY A 980 -10.71 -3.29 10.39
N PHE A 981 -11.43 -3.72 11.43
CA PHE A 981 -10.85 -4.52 12.51
C PHE A 981 -10.27 -5.87 12.01
N ALA A 982 -10.99 -6.56 11.13
CA ALA A 982 -10.50 -7.81 10.54
C ALA A 982 -9.28 -7.57 9.62
N MET A 983 -9.26 -6.48 8.84
CA MET A 983 -8.09 -6.08 8.04
C MET A 983 -6.86 -5.83 8.92
N TYR A 984 -7.00 -5.06 10.00
CA TYR A 984 -5.90 -4.78 10.94
C TYR A 984 -5.36 -6.07 11.59
N HIS A 985 -6.21 -7.02 12.00
CA HIS A 985 -5.73 -8.33 12.46
C HIS A 985 -4.93 -9.06 11.38
N ASN A 986 -5.42 -9.04 10.14
CA ASN A 986 -4.80 -9.71 9.00
C ASN A 986 -3.44 -9.09 8.59
N GLU A 987 -3.28 -7.78 8.77
CA GLU A 987 -2.02 -7.06 8.56
C GLU A 987 -0.98 -7.41 9.64
N GLN A 988 -1.40 -7.41 10.92
CA GLN A 988 -0.55 -7.82 12.04
C GLN A 988 -0.15 -9.30 11.96
N LEU A 989 -1.06 -10.18 11.51
CA LEU A 989 -0.75 -11.57 11.25
C LEU A 989 0.24 -11.73 10.09
N GLN A 990 0.09 -10.97 8.99
CA GLN A 990 1.04 -10.99 7.87
C GLN A 990 2.44 -10.50 8.28
N LEU A 991 2.54 -9.43 9.10
CA LEU A 991 3.78 -8.98 9.74
C LEU A 991 4.46 -10.11 10.52
N ALA A 992 3.73 -10.72 11.46
CA ALA A 992 4.27 -11.77 12.32
C ALA A 992 4.70 -13.02 11.53
N LEU A 993 3.95 -13.39 10.48
CA LEU A 993 4.34 -14.46 9.55
C LEU A 993 5.53 -14.07 8.65
N ARG A 994 5.73 -12.79 8.28
CA ARG A 994 6.97 -12.33 7.63
C ARG A 994 8.18 -12.54 8.56
N ASN A 995 8.06 -12.22 9.84
CA ASN A 995 9.13 -12.46 10.82
C ASN A 995 9.38 -13.96 11.03
N LEU A 996 8.33 -14.79 11.09
CA LEU A 996 8.47 -16.24 11.25
C LEU A 996 9.16 -16.90 10.05
N ARG A 997 8.89 -16.45 8.82
CA ARG A 997 9.62 -16.89 7.60
C ARG A 997 11.11 -16.62 7.64
N HIS A 998 11.53 -15.47 8.20
CA HIS A 998 12.96 -15.16 8.36
C HIS A 998 13.63 -16.07 9.39
N LYS A 999 12.92 -16.47 10.45
CA LYS A 999 13.46 -17.35 11.50
C LYS A 999 13.49 -18.83 11.10
N TYR A 1000 12.57 -19.27 10.24
CA TYR A 1000 12.47 -20.66 9.78
C TYR A 1000 12.47 -20.72 8.23
N PRO A 1001 13.59 -20.38 7.56
CA PRO A 1001 13.68 -20.36 6.08
C PRO A 1001 13.48 -21.74 5.43
N GLN A 1002 13.63 -22.83 6.20
CA GLN A 1002 13.30 -24.20 5.78
C GLN A 1002 11.79 -24.50 5.75
N ALA A 1003 10.95 -23.62 6.30
CA ALA A 1003 9.50 -23.80 6.40
C ALA A 1003 8.75 -22.81 5.49
N ARG A 1004 8.01 -23.36 4.52
CA ARG A 1004 7.20 -22.61 3.57
C ARG A 1004 5.86 -22.20 4.21
N ILE A 1005 5.92 -21.09 4.94
CA ILE A 1005 4.76 -20.48 5.62
C ILE A 1005 3.96 -19.62 4.62
N ILE A 1006 2.70 -19.98 4.42
CA ILE A 1006 1.75 -19.38 3.49
C ILE A 1006 0.70 -18.60 4.29
N TYR A 1007 0.48 -17.34 3.94
CA TYR A 1007 -0.69 -16.60 4.42
C TYR A 1007 -1.87 -16.84 3.47
N ALA A 1008 -3.05 -17.14 4.00
CA ALA A 1008 -4.27 -17.35 3.23
C ALA A 1008 -5.26 -16.18 3.43
N ASP A 1009 -5.48 -15.41 2.37
CA ASP A 1009 -6.32 -14.23 2.32
C ASP A 1009 -7.81 -14.59 2.19
N TYR A 1010 -8.36 -15.19 3.25
CA TYR A 1010 -9.80 -15.49 3.36
C TYR A 1010 -10.64 -14.21 3.22
N TYR A 1011 -10.14 -13.07 3.71
CA TYR A 1011 -10.79 -11.76 3.64
C TYR A 1011 -11.03 -11.32 2.19
N GLY A 1012 -9.96 -11.20 1.40
CA GLY A 1012 -10.03 -10.83 -0.01
C GLY A 1012 -10.77 -11.89 -0.84
N ALA A 1013 -10.56 -13.17 -0.56
CA ALA A 1013 -11.23 -14.25 -1.26
C ALA A 1013 -12.76 -14.19 -1.11
N ALA A 1014 -13.24 -13.81 0.08
CA ALA A 1014 -14.65 -13.65 0.41
C ALA A 1014 -15.24 -12.30 -0.05
N GLN A 1015 -14.50 -11.19 0.07
CA GLN A 1015 -15.00 -9.86 -0.33
C GLN A 1015 -15.54 -9.83 -1.78
N ARG A 1016 -14.94 -10.60 -2.70
CA ARG A 1016 -15.40 -10.70 -4.10
C ARG A 1016 -16.88 -11.03 -4.24
N PHE A 1017 -17.43 -11.90 -3.38
CA PHE A 1017 -18.84 -12.27 -3.45
C PHE A 1017 -19.80 -11.37 -2.66
N TYR A 1018 -19.26 -10.40 -1.91
CA TYR A 1018 -20.03 -9.26 -1.41
C TYR A 1018 -20.09 -8.14 -2.45
N ARG A 1019 -18.95 -7.83 -3.11
CA ARG A 1019 -18.85 -6.82 -4.20
C ARG A 1019 -19.59 -7.21 -5.48
N ALA A 1020 -19.52 -8.46 -5.91
CA ALA A 1020 -20.06 -8.94 -7.18
C ALA A 1020 -20.94 -10.20 -7.04
N PRO A 1021 -22.00 -10.19 -6.21
CA PRO A 1021 -22.71 -11.41 -5.79
C PRO A 1021 -23.30 -12.23 -6.95
N GLY A 1022 -23.80 -11.56 -8.01
CA GLY A 1022 -24.37 -12.24 -9.17
C GLY A 1022 -23.39 -13.17 -9.89
N HIS A 1023 -22.12 -12.76 -10.02
CA HIS A 1023 -21.04 -13.56 -10.62
C HIS A 1023 -20.78 -14.86 -9.84
N TYR A 1024 -20.96 -14.84 -8.51
CA TYR A 1024 -20.79 -16.00 -7.64
C TYR A 1024 -22.07 -16.81 -7.44
N GLY A 1025 -23.19 -16.41 -8.07
CA GLY A 1025 -24.50 -17.06 -8.02
C GLY A 1025 -25.41 -16.62 -6.88
N PHE A 1026 -25.00 -15.63 -6.08
CA PHE A 1026 -25.71 -15.18 -4.88
C PHE A 1026 -26.72 -14.06 -5.15
N ARG A 1027 -27.73 -13.93 -4.28
CA ARG A 1027 -28.79 -12.90 -4.37
C ARG A 1027 -29.11 -12.16 -3.07
N ARG A 1028 -28.67 -12.66 -1.91
CA ARG A 1028 -28.96 -12.06 -0.59
C ARG A 1028 -27.73 -12.15 0.31
N THR A 1029 -26.71 -11.35 -0.03
CA THR A 1029 -25.36 -11.37 0.56
C THR A 1029 -25.32 -11.34 2.08
N LEU A 1030 -26.04 -10.39 2.68
CA LEU A 1030 -25.97 -10.09 4.11
C LEU A 1030 -26.97 -10.87 4.98
N ARG A 1031 -27.80 -11.75 4.39
CA ARG A 1031 -28.79 -12.53 5.15
C ARG A 1031 -28.30 -13.96 5.35
N ALA A 1032 -28.47 -14.48 6.56
CA ALA A 1032 -28.31 -15.91 6.82
C ALA A 1032 -29.37 -16.71 6.04
N CYS A 1033 -28.97 -17.82 5.42
CA CYS A 1033 -29.93 -18.78 4.86
C CYS A 1033 -30.82 -19.39 5.96
N CYS A 1034 -30.24 -19.67 7.13
CA CYS A 1034 -30.87 -20.38 8.23
C CYS A 1034 -30.94 -19.54 9.51
N GLY A 1035 -32.15 -19.35 10.07
CA GLY A 1035 -32.32 -18.62 11.32
C GLY A 1035 -33.77 -18.20 11.62
N GLY A 1036 -33.95 -17.50 12.74
CA GLY A 1036 -35.25 -17.14 13.32
C GLY A 1036 -35.76 -15.74 12.95
N GLY A 1037 -35.62 -15.34 11.69
CA GLY A 1037 -36.21 -14.11 11.15
C GLY A 1037 -35.42 -12.81 11.41
N GLY A 1038 -36.10 -11.67 11.31
CA GLY A 1038 -35.48 -10.34 11.42
C GLY A 1038 -34.81 -9.83 10.12
N PRO A 1039 -34.15 -8.65 10.18
CA PRO A 1039 -33.59 -7.96 9.01
C PRO A 1039 -32.49 -8.72 8.28
N PHE A 1040 -31.67 -9.48 9.01
CA PHE A 1040 -30.57 -10.29 8.46
C PHE A 1040 -30.82 -11.81 8.54
N ASN A 1041 -32.05 -12.21 8.87
CA ASN A 1041 -32.45 -13.59 9.19
C ASN A 1041 -31.75 -14.20 10.42
N PHE A 1042 -31.15 -13.38 11.29
CA PHE A 1042 -30.51 -13.82 12.52
C PHE A 1042 -31.30 -13.39 13.75
N ASN A 1043 -31.44 -14.31 14.71
CA ASN A 1043 -32.11 -14.10 15.99
C ASN A 1043 -31.41 -14.93 17.07
N ASN A 1044 -30.86 -14.29 18.11
CA ASN A 1044 -30.07 -14.98 19.13
C ASN A 1044 -30.89 -16.01 19.94
N SER A 1045 -32.20 -15.80 20.08
CA SER A 1045 -33.12 -16.73 20.77
C SER A 1045 -33.62 -17.87 19.87
N ALA A 1046 -33.40 -17.77 18.56
CA ALA A 1046 -33.85 -18.72 17.54
C ALA A 1046 -32.78 -18.89 16.44
N ARG A 1047 -31.57 -19.29 16.86
CA ARG A 1047 -30.43 -19.59 15.96
C ARG A 1047 -30.74 -20.79 15.05
N CYS A 1048 -30.01 -20.95 13.95
CA CYS A 1048 -30.18 -22.10 13.05
C CYS A 1048 -30.17 -23.45 13.80
N GLY A 1049 -31.20 -24.27 13.59
CA GLY A 1049 -31.40 -25.56 14.26
C GLY A 1049 -32.13 -25.49 15.62
N HIS A 1050 -32.47 -24.30 16.11
CA HIS A 1050 -33.40 -24.12 17.24
C HIS A 1050 -34.86 -24.08 16.76
N ILE A 1051 -35.79 -24.36 17.67
CA ILE A 1051 -37.23 -24.14 17.47
C ILE A 1051 -37.46 -22.67 17.08
N GLY A 1052 -38.27 -22.42 16.05
CA GLY A 1052 -38.52 -21.08 15.51
C GLY A 1052 -37.51 -20.61 14.45
N SER A 1053 -36.44 -21.37 14.18
CA SER A 1053 -35.56 -21.13 13.02
C SER A 1053 -36.01 -21.91 11.79
N ASN A 1054 -35.74 -21.38 10.60
CA ASN A 1054 -35.96 -22.06 9.32
C ASN A 1054 -34.76 -21.87 8.39
N ALA A 1055 -34.45 -22.87 7.57
CA ALA A 1055 -33.47 -22.78 6.48
C ALA A 1055 -34.11 -22.32 5.17
N CYS A 1056 -33.34 -21.65 4.32
CA CYS A 1056 -33.75 -21.25 2.98
C CYS A 1056 -33.79 -22.45 2.01
N PRO A 1057 -34.64 -22.44 0.96
CA PRO A 1057 -34.79 -23.59 0.05
C PRO A 1057 -33.57 -23.91 -0.82
N ASP A 1058 -32.70 -22.93 -1.06
CA ASP A 1058 -31.47 -23.09 -1.85
C ASP A 1058 -30.31 -22.33 -1.18
N PRO A 1059 -29.49 -23.01 -0.35
CA PRO A 1059 -28.30 -22.42 0.29
C PRO A 1059 -27.30 -21.83 -0.70
N SER A 1060 -27.25 -22.30 -1.96
CA SER A 1060 -26.28 -21.80 -2.96
C SER A 1060 -26.52 -20.35 -3.39
N LYS A 1061 -27.64 -19.72 -2.97
CA LYS A 1061 -27.97 -18.31 -3.27
C LYS A 1061 -27.62 -17.34 -2.14
N TYR A 1062 -27.05 -17.84 -1.04
CA TYR A 1062 -26.69 -17.10 0.17
C TYR A 1062 -25.22 -17.35 0.55
N PRO A 1063 -24.41 -16.31 0.83
CA PRO A 1063 -23.06 -16.51 1.35
C PRO A 1063 -23.02 -16.96 2.81
N ASN A 1064 -23.92 -16.42 3.63
CA ASN A 1064 -23.99 -16.67 5.07
C ASN A 1064 -24.98 -17.82 5.38
N TRP A 1065 -24.55 -18.79 6.18
CA TRP A 1065 -25.37 -19.94 6.55
C TRP A 1065 -26.30 -19.63 7.73
N ASP A 1066 -25.76 -19.35 8.92
CA ASP A 1066 -26.52 -19.39 10.19
C ASP A 1066 -26.47 -18.10 11.04
N GLY A 1067 -25.83 -17.05 10.53
CA GLY A 1067 -25.49 -15.85 11.29
C GLY A 1067 -24.02 -15.49 11.14
N ILE A 1068 -23.12 -16.47 11.39
CA ILE A 1068 -21.67 -16.25 11.48
C ILE A 1068 -20.89 -17.12 10.50
N HIS A 1069 -21.29 -18.38 10.31
CA HIS A 1069 -20.61 -19.29 9.40
C HIS A 1069 -21.11 -19.10 7.96
N LEU A 1070 -20.32 -19.56 6.98
CA LEU A 1070 -20.66 -19.46 5.56
C LEU A 1070 -21.31 -20.75 5.03
N THR A 1071 -21.93 -20.65 3.86
CA THR A 1071 -22.45 -21.81 3.12
C THR A 1071 -21.34 -22.57 2.40
N GLU A 1072 -21.60 -23.83 2.07
CA GLU A 1072 -20.72 -24.66 1.23
C GLU A 1072 -20.36 -23.95 -0.08
N ALA A 1073 -21.32 -23.22 -0.67
CA ALA A 1073 -21.09 -22.45 -1.89
C ALA A 1073 -20.03 -21.35 -1.70
N SER A 1074 -20.05 -20.63 -0.58
CA SER A 1074 -19.03 -19.63 -0.25
C SER A 1074 -17.68 -20.25 0.11
N TYR A 1075 -17.66 -21.33 0.91
CA TYR A 1075 -16.42 -22.03 1.24
C TYR A 1075 -15.72 -22.61 0.00
N ARG A 1076 -16.49 -23.11 -0.98
CA ARG A 1076 -15.96 -23.50 -2.30
C ARG A 1076 -15.31 -22.34 -3.05
N HIS A 1077 -15.98 -21.18 -3.11
CA HIS A 1077 -15.46 -20.01 -3.83
C HIS A 1077 -14.18 -19.44 -3.17
N ILE A 1078 -14.08 -19.54 -1.84
CA ILE A 1078 -12.85 -19.23 -1.10
C ILE A 1078 -11.76 -20.27 -1.43
N ALA A 1079 -12.03 -21.57 -1.27
CA ALA A 1079 -11.07 -22.64 -1.56
C ALA A 1079 -10.51 -22.56 -3.00
N ARG A 1080 -11.38 -22.30 -3.99
CA ARG A 1080 -10.96 -22.02 -5.38
C ARG A 1080 -10.00 -20.83 -5.48
N GLY A 1081 -10.28 -19.74 -4.78
CA GLY A 1081 -9.41 -18.56 -4.74
C GLY A 1081 -8.06 -18.81 -4.06
N LEU A 1082 -8.00 -19.69 -3.06
CA LEU A 1082 -6.78 -20.04 -2.35
C LEU A 1082 -5.88 -20.98 -3.15
N VAL A 1083 -6.46 -21.98 -3.80
CA VAL A 1083 -5.74 -23.07 -4.48
C VAL A 1083 -5.36 -22.68 -5.91
N ASN A 1084 -6.26 -22.00 -6.63
CA ASN A 1084 -6.10 -21.66 -8.06
C ASN A 1084 -6.02 -20.14 -8.31
N GLY A 1085 -5.82 -19.32 -7.28
CA GLY A 1085 -5.88 -17.85 -7.39
C GLY A 1085 -4.92 -17.09 -6.45
N PRO A 1086 -4.97 -15.75 -6.47
CA PRO A 1086 -3.99 -14.88 -5.80
C PRO A 1086 -4.12 -14.81 -4.27
N PHE A 1087 -5.00 -15.62 -3.66
CA PHE A 1087 -5.33 -15.51 -2.23
C PHE A 1087 -4.45 -16.35 -1.31
N SER A 1088 -3.36 -16.94 -1.82
CA SER A 1088 -2.31 -17.60 -1.03
C SER A 1088 -0.96 -16.93 -1.26
N ARG A 1089 -0.22 -16.55 -0.21
CA ARG A 1089 1.08 -15.87 -0.31
C ARG A 1089 2.17 -16.54 0.55
N PRO A 1090 3.20 -17.19 -0.04
CA PRO A 1090 3.32 -17.52 -1.47
C PRO A 1090 2.18 -18.47 -1.94
N PRO A 1091 1.91 -18.58 -3.25
CA PRO A 1091 0.83 -19.42 -3.76
C PRO A 1091 0.90 -20.88 -3.28
N LEU A 1092 -0.25 -21.54 -3.17
CA LEU A 1092 -0.28 -22.99 -2.92
C LEU A 1092 0.36 -23.75 -4.09
N LYS A 1093 0.82 -24.99 -3.85
CA LYS A 1093 1.34 -25.83 -4.95
C LYS A 1093 0.21 -26.22 -5.88
N SER A 1094 0.46 -26.22 -7.18
CA SER A 1094 -0.55 -26.46 -8.22
C SER A 1094 -1.36 -27.74 -7.94
N SER A 1095 -2.68 -27.59 -7.91
CA SER A 1095 -3.61 -28.68 -7.66
C SER A 1095 -3.67 -29.66 -8.84
N PRO A 1096 -3.65 -30.99 -8.60
CA PRO A 1096 -3.94 -31.99 -9.64
C PRO A 1096 -5.43 -32.08 -10.01
N PHE A 1097 -6.35 -31.56 -9.17
CA PHE A 1097 -7.79 -31.61 -9.42
C PHE A 1097 -8.47 -30.23 -9.39
N ILE A 1098 -9.47 -30.03 -10.26
CA ILE A 1098 -10.29 -28.83 -10.29
C ILE A 1098 -11.42 -28.96 -9.26
N ILE A 1099 -11.50 -28.02 -8.32
CA ILE A 1099 -12.62 -27.94 -7.37
C ILE A 1099 -13.93 -27.63 -8.16
N PRO A 1100 -14.99 -28.46 -8.10
CA PRO A 1100 -16.18 -28.38 -8.97
C PRO A 1100 -17.31 -27.47 -8.45
#